data_AF-A0A3C0Z3T1-F1
#
_entry.id   AF-A0A3C0Z3T1-F1
#
_cell.length_a   1.000
_cell.length_b   1.000
_cell.length_c   1.000
_cell.angle_alpha   90.00
_cell.angle_beta   90.00
_cell.angle_gamma   90.00
#
_symmetry.space_group_name_H-M   'P 1'
#
loop_
_entity.id
_entity.type
_entity.pdbx_description
1 polymer ?
#
loop_
_entity_poly.entity_id
_entity_poly.type
_entity_poly.pdbx_seq_one_letter_code
_entity_poly.pdbx_strand_id
1 'polypeptide(L)'
;GILAWAALAHTALRGLRPTIGLAYVVVGWALPMALLIRFDSVIAVMAASALAIVALVVTLPLRRSDTRLDVLLLAWVAPYFFITGAFEVKFLRYMIPITPFLLLFASRLAADLWDRVRLADRTAVQRAMRTVVGLALASVFATTGFYAVSYLGLYGKTHPAVAASTWINANAPQGSVVLKEHWEEGLPGMQDYQVRELQLYEPDTSGKLQNVSAELARGDYLVLFSNRLYGTIPRLEERYPVTREYYRQLFSGELGYEFVQQFTAYPELLGVEFVDATYERPGLPEPTRLTEASATFGLGLGFADESFSVYDHPKVLVFENQTHMTREVIYDQLNQAAGGFPDGAFSAPRPVETPGKSLLYSQEDARSQQEGGTWTDIVRADSWTNRMPVLAWLLVVEGLAVLAFPLVFAICGPLPDRGWLLSKALGPFFVGLVVWLLASLHWMAFSRASVSVGALAVFALSVAVLLRRRDAIKSYVATHWRTIAIGEAVFLAAFFAFLLIRMANPDLWHPFRGGEKPMDLAYLNAVVRSTFMPPYDPWFAGGYLNYYYWGQFLVATIIHATGIASGVAFNLAIPWFFALTAGASYSLVYNLVESTRRRSATAGGLGSLSTGFWSSSVAAGIAGALFVVVLGNLDGAVQLGESAWRVVVQGLPAGEFDFWRSSRMMPPDPPGHEITEFPFFTFLFADLHAHLMALPFTIVALGLAAAVAIGAYRSVNGERRWGLSAVGRLAVMGVVIGSLRVINAWDYPAYLAIAAGAVAIGELLSHGGVGLTVALRIGVKSAFVVGIGYVAFLPYHRSYETFFSSIESTTNTTVLWQFLAISGLFVFILGSYYVWTLRGFLLAAGASAGRWLSRLTDTVAAENETAAIGRAAQVRAGQVLALVGLALGFGYLVTAAASGVAGDTIVFASVAVVAVGYAGARALTRFDAASPELAFVSLAAGAAFMIVVGLDFVRVEGDIDRMNSVFKFYLQVWVLLAVASGYLLWRLL
;
A
#
# COMPACT_ATOMS: atom_id res chain seq x y z
N GLY A 1 40.79 13.35 1.70
CA GLY A 1 40.63 12.10 2.48
C GLY A 1 41.45 12.09 3.76
N ILE A 2 42.77 11.84 3.68
CA ILE A 2 43.66 11.63 4.85
C ILE A 2 43.59 12.77 5.88
N LEU A 3 43.67 14.04 5.43
CA LEU A 3 43.60 15.19 6.33
C LEU A 3 42.26 15.26 7.08
N ALA A 4 41.15 14.89 6.45
CA ALA A 4 39.82 14.93 7.05
C ALA A 4 39.64 13.87 8.14
N TRP A 5 40.12 12.64 7.91
CA TRP A 5 40.09 11.57 8.92
C TRP A 5 41.08 11.82 10.06
N ALA A 6 42.28 12.33 9.76
CA ALA A 6 43.23 12.77 10.78
C ALA A 6 42.65 13.92 11.62
N ALA A 7 41.92 14.83 11.00
CA ALA A 7 41.25 15.92 11.68
C ALA A 7 40.07 15.46 12.54
N LEU A 8 39.32 14.44 12.11
CA LEU A 8 38.30 13.81 12.95
C LEU A 8 38.93 13.22 14.21
N ALA A 9 40.02 12.48 14.08
CA ALA A 9 40.75 11.92 15.22
C ALA A 9 41.32 13.01 16.15
N HIS A 10 41.92 14.07 15.58
CA HIS A 10 42.40 15.22 16.36
C HIS A 10 41.27 15.90 17.12
N THR A 11 40.13 16.16 16.47
CA THR A 11 38.96 16.79 17.07
C THR A 11 38.36 15.91 18.17
N ALA A 12 38.28 14.60 17.92
CA ALA A 12 37.83 13.60 18.89
C ALA A 12 38.69 13.62 20.18
N LEU A 13 40.00 13.82 20.08
CA LEU A 13 40.91 13.83 21.23
C LEU A 13 41.14 15.21 21.84
N ARG A 14 40.79 16.29 21.15
CA ARG A 14 41.12 17.67 21.55
C ARG A 14 40.49 18.04 22.90
N GLY A 15 41.29 18.69 23.75
CA GLY A 15 40.85 19.19 25.05
C GLY A 15 40.72 18.13 26.14
N LEU A 16 41.02 16.86 25.85
CA LEU A 16 41.10 15.78 26.83
C LEU A 16 42.53 15.56 27.33
N ARG A 17 42.66 15.07 28.56
CA ARG A 17 43.94 14.55 29.06
C ARG A 17 44.28 13.23 28.32
N PRO A 18 45.56 12.91 28.06
CA PRO A 18 45.94 11.72 27.29
C PRO A 18 45.32 10.41 27.78
N THR A 19 45.25 10.21 29.10
CA THR A 19 44.64 9.01 29.72
C THR A 19 43.13 8.90 29.47
N ILE A 20 42.42 10.03 29.57
CA ILE A 20 40.97 10.11 29.31
C ILE A 20 40.70 10.01 27.80
N GLY A 21 41.56 10.62 26.98
CA GLY A 21 41.49 10.53 25.52
C GLY A 21 41.66 9.10 25.01
N LEU A 22 42.60 8.34 25.59
CA LEU A 22 42.78 6.92 25.26
C LEU A 22 41.53 6.10 25.63
N ALA A 23 40.98 6.29 26.83
CA ALA A 23 39.74 5.62 27.25
C ALA A 23 38.57 5.98 26.32
N TYR A 24 38.47 7.25 25.91
CA TYR A 24 37.45 7.70 24.97
C TYR A 24 37.60 7.07 23.58
N VAL A 25 38.82 6.91 23.05
CA VAL A 25 39.03 6.22 21.76
C VAL A 25 38.65 4.74 21.87
N VAL A 26 39.01 4.08 22.97
CA VAL A 26 38.66 2.67 23.18
C VAL A 26 37.14 2.48 23.25
N VAL A 27 36.46 3.26 24.10
CA VAL A 27 35.02 3.08 24.36
C VAL A 27 34.14 3.72 23.28
N GLY A 28 34.54 4.89 22.77
CA GLY A 28 33.73 5.70 21.85
C GLY A 28 34.00 5.44 20.37
N TRP A 29 35.09 4.72 20.03
CA TRP A 29 35.44 4.42 18.63
C TRP A 29 35.80 2.95 18.42
N ALA A 30 36.81 2.42 19.10
CA ALA A 30 37.31 1.07 18.83
C ALA A 30 36.29 -0.02 19.15
N LEU A 31 35.61 0.08 20.30
CA LEU A 31 34.58 -0.88 20.71
C LEU A 31 33.33 -0.82 19.80
N PRO A 32 32.75 0.36 19.47
CA PRO A 32 31.72 0.50 18.44
C PRO A 32 32.12 -0.10 17.08
N MET A 33 33.34 0.16 16.60
CA MET A 33 33.82 -0.41 15.34
C MET A 33 33.95 -1.94 15.41
N ALA A 34 34.51 -2.47 16.50
CA ALA A 34 34.64 -3.92 16.69
C ALA A 34 33.26 -4.61 16.74
N LEU A 35 32.27 -3.96 17.37
CA LEU A 35 30.89 -4.45 17.40
C LEU A 35 30.29 -4.51 15.99
N LEU A 36 30.47 -3.46 15.19
CA LEU A 36 29.95 -3.36 13.83
C LEU A 36 30.68 -4.23 12.81
N ILE A 37 31.96 -4.56 13.05
CA ILE A 37 32.71 -5.53 12.23
C ILE A 37 32.21 -6.96 12.50
N ARG A 38 31.72 -7.23 13.72
CA ARG A 38 31.33 -8.58 14.14
C ARG A 38 29.86 -8.89 13.93
N PHE A 39 28.99 -7.89 14.00
CA PHE A 39 27.53 -8.04 13.95
C PHE A 39 26.92 -7.03 12.99
N ASP A 40 26.04 -7.52 12.13
CA ASP A 40 25.33 -6.81 11.05
C ASP A 40 23.88 -6.44 11.41
N SER A 41 23.51 -6.53 12.69
CA SER A 41 22.15 -6.23 13.16
C SER A 41 21.92 -4.75 13.46
N VAL A 42 20.68 -4.28 13.29
CA VAL A 42 20.25 -2.93 13.71
C VAL A 42 20.53 -2.68 15.19
N ILE A 43 20.40 -3.71 16.03
CA ILE A 43 20.72 -3.63 17.47
C ILE A 43 22.21 -3.33 17.68
N ALA A 44 23.10 -3.96 16.92
CA ALA A 44 24.54 -3.67 16.98
C ALA A 44 24.85 -2.24 16.54
N VAL A 45 24.17 -1.74 15.50
CA VAL A 45 24.31 -0.35 15.03
C VAL A 45 23.83 0.66 16.08
N MET A 46 22.68 0.42 16.69
CA MET A 46 22.15 1.25 17.76
C MET A 46 23.06 1.22 19.00
N ALA A 47 23.55 0.04 19.39
CA ALA A 47 24.46 -0.11 20.51
C ALA A 47 25.81 0.58 20.27
N ALA A 48 26.40 0.43 19.08
CA ALA A 48 27.64 1.11 18.67
C ALA A 48 27.47 2.64 18.69
N SER A 49 26.37 3.14 18.12
CA SER A 49 26.03 4.56 18.09
C SER A 49 25.77 5.12 19.50
N ALA A 50 25.03 4.39 20.32
CA ALA A 50 24.77 4.76 21.72
C ALA A 50 26.06 4.79 22.55
N LEU A 51 26.94 3.80 22.40
CA LEU A 51 28.26 3.77 23.06
C LEU A 51 29.10 4.98 22.67
N ALA A 52 29.12 5.35 21.38
CA ALA A 52 29.82 6.53 20.90
C ALA A 52 29.25 7.85 21.47
N ILE A 53 27.93 8.01 21.50
CA ILE A 53 27.25 9.18 22.07
C ILE A 53 27.48 9.26 23.58
N VAL A 54 27.30 8.15 24.30
CA VAL A 54 27.52 8.11 25.76
C VAL A 54 28.97 8.45 26.08
N ALA A 55 29.94 7.91 25.35
CA ALA A 55 31.35 8.26 25.51
C ALA A 55 31.62 9.75 25.24
N LEU A 56 30.95 10.35 24.24
CA LEU A 56 31.03 11.79 23.95
C LEU A 56 30.43 12.65 25.09
N VAL A 57 29.26 12.28 25.61
CA VAL A 57 28.58 12.99 26.70
C VAL A 57 29.35 12.88 28.01
N VAL A 58 29.83 11.68 28.37
CA VAL A 58 30.62 11.44 29.59
C VAL A 58 31.93 12.22 29.56
N THR A 59 32.52 12.43 28.38
CA THR A 59 33.77 13.20 28.24
C THR A 59 33.55 14.72 28.18
N LEU A 60 32.32 15.21 27.97
CA LEU A 60 31.99 16.64 27.90
C LEU A 60 32.46 17.47 29.11
N PRO A 61 32.20 17.09 30.38
CA PRO A 61 32.68 17.85 31.54
C PRO A 61 34.21 17.77 31.71
N LEU A 62 34.85 16.76 31.10
CA LEU A 62 36.29 16.50 31.18
C LEU A 62 37.10 17.24 30.10
N ARG A 63 36.42 17.86 29.13
CA ARG A 63 37.04 18.67 28.08
C ARG A 63 37.25 20.12 28.52
N ARG A 64 38.32 20.73 28.00
CA ARG A 64 38.56 22.17 28.12
C ARG A 64 37.39 22.97 27.53
N SER A 65 37.10 24.13 28.10
CA SER A 65 35.93 24.95 27.74
C SER A 65 35.93 25.39 26.27
N ASP A 66 37.11 25.65 25.70
CA ASP A 66 37.31 26.07 24.32
C ASP A 66 37.04 24.95 23.28
N THR A 67 36.95 23.69 23.71
CA THR A 67 36.76 22.52 22.83
C THR A 67 35.42 21.81 23.08
N ARG A 68 34.52 22.39 23.88
CA ARG A 68 33.21 21.77 24.16
C ARG A 68 32.28 21.81 22.95
N LEU A 69 32.42 22.82 22.09
CA LEU A 69 31.65 22.93 20.85
C LEU A 69 32.00 21.82 19.85
N ASP A 70 33.22 21.27 19.90
CA ASP A 70 33.63 20.14 19.07
C ASP A 70 32.76 18.89 19.35
N VAL A 71 32.29 18.73 20.60
CA VAL A 71 31.42 17.60 21.00
C VAL A 71 30.08 17.67 20.29
N LEU A 72 29.53 18.87 20.05
CA LEU A 72 28.27 19.04 19.32
C LEU A 72 28.41 18.54 17.88
N LEU A 73 29.51 18.88 17.22
CA LEU A 73 29.77 18.44 15.84
C LEU A 73 30.05 16.94 15.79
N LEU A 74 30.81 16.41 16.75
CA LEU A 74 31.08 14.97 16.86
C LEU A 74 29.82 14.14 17.20
N ALA A 75 28.86 14.70 17.92
CA ALA A 75 27.60 14.04 18.24
C ALA A 75 26.74 13.79 17.00
N TRP A 76 26.94 14.54 15.92
CA TRP A 76 26.38 14.24 14.60
C TRP A 76 27.29 13.29 13.80
N VAL A 77 28.58 13.64 13.70
CA VAL A 77 29.51 12.92 12.81
C VAL A 77 29.76 11.48 13.24
N ALA A 78 29.93 11.20 14.54
CA ALA A 78 30.28 9.86 15.01
C ALA A 78 29.13 8.85 14.84
N PRO A 79 27.89 9.11 15.29
CA PRO A 79 26.78 8.16 15.09
C PRO A 79 26.45 7.95 13.62
N TYR A 80 26.44 9.03 12.84
CA TYR A 80 26.18 8.95 11.41
C TYR A 80 27.25 8.10 10.70
N PHE A 81 28.53 8.31 11.04
CA PHE A 81 29.62 7.48 10.53
C PHE A 81 29.50 6.02 10.94
N PHE A 82 29.06 5.70 12.17
CA PHE A 82 28.88 4.31 12.57
C PHE A 82 27.71 3.64 11.86
N ILE A 83 26.61 4.35 11.64
CA ILE A 83 25.45 3.84 10.88
C ILE A 83 25.84 3.59 9.42
N THR A 84 26.32 4.63 8.74
CA THR A 84 26.64 4.56 7.31
C THR A 84 27.91 3.76 7.03
N GLY A 85 28.86 3.77 7.96
CA GLY A 85 30.07 2.97 7.95
C GLY A 85 29.82 1.50 8.29
N ALA A 86 28.64 1.11 8.79
CA ALA A 86 28.26 -0.30 8.97
C ALA A 86 27.70 -0.94 7.69
N PHE A 87 27.25 -0.16 6.71
CA PHE A 87 26.64 -0.70 5.48
C PHE A 87 27.58 -1.66 4.74
N GLU A 88 27.10 -2.81 4.30
CA GLU A 88 27.94 -3.77 3.57
C GLU A 88 28.60 -3.16 2.33
N VAL A 89 27.86 -2.27 1.65
CA VAL A 89 28.36 -1.48 0.51
C VAL A 89 28.64 -0.05 0.95
N LYS A 90 29.89 0.40 0.76
CA LYS A 90 30.37 1.72 1.21
C LYS A 90 30.16 2.77 0.12
N PHE A 91 28.93 3.25 -0.05
CA PHE A 91 28.67 4.33 -0.99
C PHE A 91 29.10 5.68 -0.43
N LEU A 92 30.04 6.36 -1.09
CA LEU A 92 30.52 7.70 -0.69
C LEU A 92 29.39 8.74 -0.66
N ARG A 93 28.35 8.59 -1.47
CA ARG A 93 27.17 9.48 -1.44
C ARG A 93 26.46 9.50 -0.09
N TYR A 94 26.49 8.39 0.66
CA TYR A 94 25.95 8.34 2.00
C TYR A 94 26.88 8.96 3.04
N MET A 95 28.08 9.41 2.69
CA MET A 95 28.94 10.22 3.57
C MET A 95 28.77 11.74 3.35
N ILE A 96 27.95 12.14 2.37
CA ILE A 96 27.70 13.56 2.04
C ILE A 96 27.24 14.35 3.29
N PRO A 97 26.33 13.85 4.15
CA PRO A 97 25.86 14.61 5.31
C PRO A 97 26.92 14.88 6.39
N ILE A 98 28.04 14.13 6.42
CA ILE A 98 29.17 14.41 7.33
C ILE A 98 30.33 15.13 6.63
N THR A 99 30.33 15.20 5.31
CA THR A 99 31.44 15.79 4.53
C THR A 99 31.70 17.26 4.88
N PRO A 100 30.70 18.15 5.00
CA PRO A 100 30.94 19.53 5.44
C PRO A 100 31.64 19.63 6.80
N PHE A 101 31.27 18.77 7.75
CA PHE A 101 31.87 18.73 9.08
C PHE A 101 33.31 18.22 9.04
N LEU A 102 33.58 17.19 8.24
CA LEU A 102 34.92 16.68 8.01
C LEU A 102 35.84 17.75 7.39
N LEU A 103 35.32 18.59 6.47
CA LEU A 103 36.05 19.72 5.91
C LEU A 103 36.28 20.84 6.93
N LEU A 104 35.32 21.11 7.80
CA LEU A 104 35.49 22.05 8.92
C LEU A 104 36.56 21.57 9.90
N PHE A 105 36.55 20.28 10.26
CA PHE A 105 37.58 19.67 11.09
C PHE A 105 38.95 19.77 10.42
N ALA A 106 39.05 19.46 9.12
CA ALA A 106 40.29 19.59 8.35
C ALA A 106 40.83 21.02 8.35
N SER A 107 39.96 22.00 8.14
CA SER A 107 40.30 23.43 8.16
C SER A 107 40.81 23.85 9.55
N ARG A 108 40.16 23.36 10.61
CA ARG A 108 40.56 23.64 11.99
C ARG A 108 41.90 23.00 12.34
N LEU A 109 42.13 21.74 11.95
CA LEU A 109 43.42 21.06 12.15
C LEU A 109 44.55 21.82 11.43
N ALA A 110 44.32 22.25 10.19
CA ALA A 110 45.29 23.05 9.44
C ALA A 110 45.62 24.37 10.16
N ALA A 111 44.61 25.08 10.66
CA ALA A 111 44.79 26.30 11.46
C ALA A 111 45.55 26.04 12.77
N ASP A 112 45.18 24.99 13.52
CA ASP A 112 45.85 24.61 14.77
C ASP A 112 47.34 24.26 14.53
N LEU A 113 47.64 23.54 13.44
CA LEU A 113 49.02 23.20 13.07
C LEU A 113 49.82 24.46 12.72
N TRP A 114 49.21 25.40 11.99
CA TRP A 114 49.87 26.66 11.64
C TRP A 114 50.12 27.54 12.87
N ASP A 115 49.12 27.73 13.73
CA ASP A 115 49.22 28.58 14.92
C ASP A 115 50.28 28.08 15.91
N ARG A 116 50.39 26.76 16.09
CA ARG A 116 51.42 26.13 16.94
C ARG A 116 52.83 26.49 16.50
N VAL A 117 53.06 26.65 15.21
CA VAL A 117 54.40 26.90 14.67
C VAL A 117 54.63 28.39 14.38
N ARG A 118 53.56 29.18 14.16
CA ARG A 118 53.60 30.65 14.04
C ARG A 118 54.07 31.33 15.33
N LEU A 119 53.67 30.83 16.49
CA LEU A 119 54.01 31.42 17.81
C LEU A 119 55.40 31.01 18.32
N ALA A 120 56.10 30.12 17.61
CA ALA A 120 57.34 29.50 18.06
C ALA A 120 58.62 30.15 17.49
N ASP A 121 58.65 31.46 17.20
CA ASP A 121 59.73 32.07 16.39
C ASP A 121 61.04 32.39 17.16
N ARG A 122 61.46 31.54 18.11
CA ARG A 122 62.61 31.83 19.01
C ARG A 122 63.89 31.07 18.67
N THR A 123 63.84 29.96 17.92
CA THR A 123 65.01 29.11 17.62
C THR A 123 65.09 28.72 16.14
N ALA A 124 66.27 28.33 15.65
CA ALA A 124 66.47 27.87 14.27
C ALA A 124 65.63 26.63 13.94
N VAL A 125 65.48 25.70 14.89
CA VAL A 125 64.64 24.49 14.75
C VAL A 125 63.17 24.86 14.54
N GLN A 126 62.65 25.83 15.29
CA GLN A 126 61.25 26.23 15.15
C GLN A 126 60.97 26.96 13.83
N ARG A 127 61.94 27.74 13.31
CA ARG A 127 61.86 28.34 11.95
C ARG A 127 61.85 27.28 10.85
N ALA A 128 62.67 26.23 10.99
CA ALA A 128 62.64 25.09 10.09
C ALA A 128 61.28 24.37 10.14
N MET A 129 60.74 24.10 11.32
CA MET A 129 59.41 23.50 11.47
C MET A 129 58.30 24.35 10.85
N ARG A 130 58.37 25.68 10.95
CA ARG A 130 57.38 26.60 10.34
C ARG A 130 57.35 26.43 8.82
N THR A 131 58.54 26.36 8.25
CA THR A 131 58.73 26.17 6.81
C THR A 131 58.21 24.80 6.39
N VAL A 132 58.54 23.74 7.12
CA VAL A 132 58.08 22.37 6.83
C VAL A 132 56.55 22.25 6.92
N VAL A 133 55.92 22.74 7.99
CA VAL A 133 54.46 22.68 8.15
C VAL A 133 53.75 23.55 7.12
N GLY A 134 54.29 24.74 6.82
CA GLY A 134 53.77 25.61 5.77
C GLY A 134 53.81 24.96 4.39
N LEU A 135 54.95 24.34 4.03
CA LEU A 135 55.09 23.59 2.78
C LEU A 135 54.16 22.38 2.75
N ALA A 136 54.01 21.64 3.85
CA ALA A 136 53.11 20.49 3.90
C ALA A 136 51.64 20.89 3.68
N LEU A 137 51.17 21.95 4.35
CA LEU A 137 49.80 22.47 4.16
C LEU A 137 49.61 23.00 2.74
N ALA A 138 50.56 23.79 2.22
CA ALA A 138 50.53 24.29 0.86
C ALA A 138 50.45 23.15 -0.16
N SER A 139 51.25 22.10 0.01
CA SER A 139 51.22 20.90 -0.84
C SER A 139 49.87 20.17 -0.79
N VAL A 140 49.26 20.01 0.39
CA VAL A 140 47.93 19.38 0.51
C VAL A 140 46.85 20.19 -0.21
N PHE A 141 46.83 21.52 -0.03
CA PHE A 141 45.86 22.37 -0.72
C PHE A 141 46.12 22.45 -2.22
N ALA A 142 47.39 22.54 -2.63
CA ALA A 142 47.78 22.56 -4.04
C ALA A 142 47.40 21.26 -4.74
N THR A 143 47.69 20.09 -4.15
CA THR A 143 47.31 18.79 -4.73
C THR A 143 45.79 18.59 -4.75
N THR A 144 45.07 19.01 -3.71
CA THR A 144 43.60 18.94 -3.69
C THR A 144 42.99 19.84 -4.76
N GLY A 145 43.49 21.08 -4.89
CA GLY A 145 43.05 22.02 -5.92
C GLY A 145 43.39 21.54 -7.32
N PHE A 146 44.60 21.00 -7.51
CA PHE A 146 45.03 20.40 -8.77
C PHE A 146 44.07 19.29 -9.20
N TYR A 147 43.80 18.32 -8.33
CA TYR A 147 42.85 17.23 -8.58
C TYR A 147 41.44 17.75 -8.89
N ALA A 148 40.92 18.70 -8.09
CA ALA A 148 39.58 19.25 -8.29
C ALA A 148 39.43 19.95 -9.65
N VAL A 149 40.44 20.74 -10.05
CA VAL A 149 40.45 21.41 -11.35
C VAL A 149 40.62 20.41 -12.49
N SER A 150 41.45 19.35 -12.32
CA SER A 150 41.54 18.26 -13.30
C SER A 150 40.19 17.58 -13.54
N TYR A 151 39.41 17.35 -12.49
CA TYR A 151 38.06 16.77 -12.59
C TYR A 151 37.08 17.69 -13.32
N LEU A 152 37.12 19.00 -13.08
CA LEU A 152 36.31 19.96 -13.84
C LEU A 152 36.68 19.96 -15.33
N GLY A 153 37.93 19.64 -15.67
CA GLY A 153 38.41 19.50 -17.04
C GLY A 153 37.67 18.42 -17.86
N LEU A 154 37.09 17.40 -17.21
CA LEU A 154 36.29 16.36 -17.87
C LEU A 154 35.15 16.96 -18.70
N TYR A 155 34.44 17.94 -18.14
CA TYR A 155 33.29 18.57 -18.78
C TYR A 155 33.66 19.50 -19.95
N GLY A 156 34.96 19.72 -20.18
CA GLY A 156 35.47 20.39 -21.38
C GLY A 156 35.72 19.46 -22.56
N LYS A 157 35.67 18.14 -22.37
CA LYS A 157 35.89 17.12 -23.40
C LYS A 157 34.55 16.57 -23.92
N THR A 158 34.55 16.05 -25.15
CA THR A 158 33.38 15.34 -25.70
C THR A 158 33.11 14.09 -24.86
N HIS A 159 31.85 13.87 -24.48
CA HIS A 159 31.46 12.70 -23.71
C HIS A 159 31.79 11.40 -24.47
N PRO A 160 32.41 10.37 -23.84
CA PRO A 160 32.85 9.16 -24.52
C PRO A 160 31.76 8.45 -25.33
N ALA A 161 30.52 8.41 -24.83
CA ALA A 161 29.40 7.82 -25.57
C ALA A 161 29.07 8.56 -26.88
N VAL A 162 29.22 9.89 -26.91
CA VAL A 162 28.99 10.70 -28.12
C VAL A 162 30.14 10.51 -29.11
N ALA A 163 31.37 10.43 -28.61
CA ALA A 163 32.53 10.12 -29.45
C ALA A 163 32.41 8.72 -30.08
N ALA A 164 32.00 7.74 -29.27
CA ALA A 164 31.76 6.37 -29.73
C ALA A 164 30.67 6.29 -30.80
N SER A 165 29.52 6.93 -30.58
CA SER A 165 28.46 6.92 -31.58
C SER A 165 28.85 7.63 -32.86
N THR A 166 29.58 8.74 -32.78
CA THR A 166 30.10 9.44 -33.96
C THR A 166 31.04 8.56 -34.77
N TRP A 167 31.92 7.81 -34.08
CA TRP A 167 32.82 6.86 -34.73
C TRP A 167 32.06 5.70 -35.38
N ILE A 168 31.08 5.11 -34.70
CA ILE A 168 30.28 4.02 -35.27
C ILE A 168 29.53 4.50 -36.52
N ASN A 169 28.90 5.68 -36.46
CA ASN A 169 28.22 6.30 -37.61
C ASN A 169 29.15 6.57 -38.81
N ALA A 170 30.46 6.74 -38.57
CA ALA A 170 31.44 6.98 -39.61
C ALA A 170 32.09 5.70 -40.17
N ASN A 171 32.13 4.61 -39.40
CA ASN A 171 32.92 3.42 -39.73
C ASN A 171 32.08 2.13 -39.94
N ALA A 172 30.94 2.00 -39.27
CA ALA A 172 30.07 0.83 -39.38
C ALA A 172 29.00 1.01 -40.47
N PRO A 173 28.76 0.01 -41.34
CA PRO A 173 27.69 0.07 -42.33
C PRO A 173 26.30 0.31 -41.71
N GLN A 174 25.48 1.13 -42.36
CA GLN A 174 24.08 1.31 -41.94
C GLN A 174 23.33 -0.03 -41.98
N GLY A 175 22.47 -0.25 -40.98
CA GLY A 175 21.71 -1.49 -40.82
C GLY A 175 22.45 -2.60 -40.07
N SER A 176 23.73 -2.42 -39.72
CA SER A 176 24.49 -3.38 -38.91
C SER A 176 23.83 -3.67 -37.55
N VAL A 177 24.03 -4.89 -37.06
CA VAL A 177 23.56 -5.34 -35.75
C VAL A 177 24.58 -4.95 -34.69
N VAL A 178 24.19 -4.06 -33.78
CA VAL A 178 25.06 -3.58 -32.69
C VAL A 178 24.56 -4.16 -31.37
N LEU A 179 25.34 -5.06 -30.78
CA LEU A 179 25.06 -5.64 -29.48
C LEU A 179 25.48 -4.68 -28.37
N LYS A 180 24.66 -4.58 -27.33
CA LYS A 180 25.01 -3.92 -26.07
C LYS A 180 24.57 -4.74 -24.88
N GLU A 181 24.97 -4.33 -23.68
CA GLU A 181 24.58 -4.99 -22.44
C GLU A 181 23.18 -4.52 -21.96
N HIS A 182 22.34 -5.47 -21.53
CA HIS A 182 21.05 -5.19 -20.90
C HIS A 182 21.27 -4.51 -19.53
N TRP A 183 20.43 -3.53 -19.19
CA TRP A 183 20.56 -2.62 -18.02
C TRP A 183 21.71 -1.62 -18.06
N GLU A 184 22.35 -1.45 -19.21
CA GLU A 184 23.35 -0.39 -19.42
C GLU A 184 22.83 0.70 -20.39
N GLU A 185 23.41 1.89 -20.26
CA GLU A 185 23.11 3.04 -21.09
C GLU A 185 23.35 2.77 -22.60
N GLY A 186 22.54 3.40 -23.44
CA GLY A 186 22.66 3.33 -24.89
C GLY A 186 23.56 4.42 -25.47
N LEU A 187 24.16 4.16 -26.63
CA LEU A 187 24.82 5.21 -27.40
C LEU A 187 23.77 6.12 -28.08
N PRO A 188 23.97 7.45 -28.10
CA PRO A 188 23.06 8.36 -28.80
C PRO A 188 23.24 8.28 -30.33
N GLY A 189 22.19 8.54 -31.11
CA GLY A 189 22.31 8.62 -32.58
C GLY A 189 22.49 7.27 -33.28
N MET A 190 21.84 6.22 -32.76
CA MET A 190 21.94 4.84 -33.27
C MET A 190 20.69 4.40 -34.08
N GLN A 191 19.91 5.34 -34.62
CA GLN A 191 18.61 5.03 -35.26
C GLN A 191 18.74 4.21 -36.55
N ASP A 192 19.88 4.30 -37.24
CA ASP A 192 20.15 3.60 -38.50
C ASP A 192 20.70 2.17 -38.29
N TYR A 193 20.77 1.70 -37.04
CA TYR A 193 21.35 0.40 -36.66
C TYR A 193 20.34 -0.49 -35.93
N GLN A 194 20.53 -1.81 -35.99
CA GLN A 194 19.75 -2.75 -35.20
C GLN A 194 20.42 -2.98 -33.83
N VAL A 195 20.03 -2.19 -32.84
CA VAL A 195 20.56 -2.35 -31.47
C VAL A 195 19.87 -3.54 -30.78
N ARG A 196 20.66 -4.50 -30.30
CA ARG A 196 20.21 -5.70 -29.58
C ARG A 196 20.90 -5.79 -28.22
N GLU A 197 20.27 -6.46 -27.26
CA GLU A 197 20.74 -6.49 -25.88
C GLU A 197 21.15 -7.90 -25.44
N LEU A 198 22.24 -7.98 -24.70
CA LEU A 198 22.74 -9.18 -24.04
C LEU A 198 22.33 -9.16 -22.57
N GLN A 199 21.53 -10.14 -22.15
CA GLN A 199 20.98 -10.24 -20.79
C GLN A 199 22.00 -10.78 -19.78
N LEU A 200 23.15 -10.10 -19.64
CA LEU A 200 24.30 -10.61 -18.89
C LEU A 200 24.12 -10.62 -17.37
N TYR A 201 23.21 -9.80 -16.82
CA TYR A 201 22.84 -9.78 -15.38
C TYR A 201 21.99 -10.97 -14.92
N GLU A 202 21.31 -11.68 -15.83
CA GLU A 202 20.48 -12.82 -15.46
C GLU A 202 21.36 -13.99 -14.97
N PRO A 203 20.91 -14.84 -14.04
CA PRO A 203 21.67 -16.00 -13.61
C PRO A 203 22.09 -16.89 -14.79
N ASP A 204 23.29 -17.49 -14.71
CA ASP A 204 23.77 -18.37 -15.77
C ASP A 204 22.93 -19.65 -15.87
N THR A 205 22.25 -19.79 -17.00
CA THR A 205 21.43 -20.96 -17.35
C THR A 205 21.70 -21.35 -18.80
N SER A 206 21.34 -22.58 -19.16
CA SER A 206 21.44 -23.04 -20.56
C SER A 206 20.62 -22.18 -21.52
N GLY A 207 19.43 -21.74 -21.10
CA GLY A 207 18.58 -20.84 -21.87
C GLY A 207 19.22 -19.46 -22.10
N LYS A 208 19.83 -18.87 -21.05
CA LYS A 208 20.59 -17.62 -21.19
C LYS A 208 21.74 -17.78 -22.19
N LEU A 209 22.56 -18.82 -22.03
CA LEU A 209 23.70 -19.06 -22.92
C LEU A 209 23.24 -19.26 -24.37
N GLN A 210 22.15 -20.01 -24.59
CA GLN A 210 21.56 -20.19 -25.91
C GLN A 210 21.19 -18.87 -26.59
N ASN A 211 20.63 -17.92 -25.83
CA ASN A 211 20.26 -16.60 -26.33
C ASN A 211 21.49 -15.74 -26.58
N VAL A 212 22.43 -15.69 -25.62
CA VAL A 212 23.67 -14.91 -25.75
C VAL A 212 24.49 -15.38 -26.95
N SER A 213 24.69 -16.69 -27.11
CA SER A 213 25.40 -17.24 -28.29
C SER A 213 24.68 -16.95 -29.61
N ALA A 214 23.34 -16.89 -29.61
CA ALA A 214 22.57 -16.56 -30.81
C ALA A 214 22.71 -15.08 -31.20
N GLU A 215 22.69 -14.17 -30.23
CA GLU A 215 22.90 -12.75 -30.48
C GLU A 215 24.36 -12.47 -30.87
N LEU A 216 25.34 -13.09 -30.21
CA LEU A 216 26.76 -12.99 -30.57
C LEU A 216 27.05 -13.47 -32.00
N ALA A 217 26.38 -14.52 -32.47
CA ALA A 217 26.53 -15.00 -33.84
C ALA A 217 25.93 -14.03 -34.88
N ARG A 218 24.95 -13.21 -34.50
CA ARG A 218 24.29 -12.22 -35.39
C ARG A 218 24.93 -10.84 -35.34
N GLY A 219 25.60 -10.49 -34.25
CA GLY A 219 26.18 -9.17 -34.04
C GLY A 219 27.32 -8.88 -35.01
N ASP A 220 27.31 -7.69 -35.60
CA ASP A 220 28.43 -7.16 -36.39
C ASP A 220 29.39 -6.39 -35.49
N TYR A 221 28.83 -5.63 -34.53
CA TYR A 221 29.58 -4.90 -33.52
C TYR A 221 29.04 -5.20 -32.13
N LEU A 222 29.92 -5.14 -31.13
CA LEU A 222 29.58 -5.25 -29.72
C LEU A 222 30.14 -4.05 -28.97
N VAL A 223 29.27 -3.33 -28.28
CA VAL A 223 29.60 -2.13 -27.52
C VAL A 223 29.43 -2.40 -26.04
N LEU A 224 30.52 -2.27 -25.29
CA LEU A 224 30.48 -2.18 -23.83
C LEU A 224 30.49 -0.70 -23.48
N PHE A 225 29.39 -0.18 -22.94
CA PHE A 225 29.27 1.26 -22.65
C PHE A 225 30.15 1.67 -21.47
N SER A 226 30.24 0.84 -20.43
CA SER A 226 31.04 1.13 -19.23
C SER A 226 31.60 -0.15 -18.60
N ASN A 227 32.41 0.01 -17.55
CA ASN A 227 32.94 -1.09 -16.75
C ASN A 227 31.97 -1.69 -15.73
N ARG A 228 30.70 -1.31 -15.74
CA ARG A 228 29.71 -1.75 -14.73
C ARG A 228 29.58 -3.28 -14.69
N LEU A 229 29.32 -3.93 -15.83
CA LEU A 229 29.09 -5.37 -15.85
C LEU A 229 30.40 -6.16 -15.89
N TYR A 230 31.30 -5.87 -16.83
CA TYR A 230 32.57 -6.58 -16.93
C TYR A 230 33.51 -6.33 -15.73
N GLY A 231 33.33 -5.25 -14.98
CA GLY A 231 34.06 -4.97 -13.73
C GLY A 231 33.49 -5.69 -12.50
N THR A 232 32.26 -6.21 -12.56
CA THR A 232 31.58 -6.82 -11.41
C THR A 232 31.33 -8.32 -11.58
N ILE A 233 30.76 -8.73 -12.72
CA ILE A 233 30.30 -10.11 -12.98
C ILE A 233 31.42 -11.15 -12.90
N PRO A 234 32.60 -10.97 -13.53
CA PRO A 234 33.68 -11.97 -13.50
C PRO A 234 34.17 -12.36 -12.09
N ARG A 235 33.90 -11.51 -11.08
CA ARG A 235 34.32 -11.72 -9.69
C ARG A 235 33.33 -12.57 -8.88
N LEU A 236 32.18 -12.92 -9.47
CA LEU A 236 31.09 -13.67 -8.85
C LEU A 236 30.96 -15.04 -9.51
N GLU A 237 32.05 -15.81 -9.49
CA GLU A 237 32.18 -17.10 -10.20
C GLU A 237 31.10 -18.10 -9.79
N GLU A 238 30.68 -18.08 -8.52
CA GLU A 238 29.63 -18.95 -7.99
C GLU A 238 28.26 -18.71 -8.62
N ARG A 239 28.01 -17.50 -9.14
CA ARG A 239 26.73 -17.10 -9.74
C ARG A 239 26.80 -16.99 -11.27
N TYR A 240 27.97 -16.64 -11.81
CA TYR A 240 28.17 -16.37 -13.24
C TYR A 240 29.39 -17.08 -13.85
N PRO A 241 29.51 -18.43 -13.74
CA PRO A 241 30.66 -19.15 -14.25
C PRO A 241 30.81 -19.06 -15.77
N VAL A 242 29.69 -19.03 -16.52
CA VAL A 242 29.67 -18.94 -17.98
C VAL A 242 29.90 -17.51 -18.46
N THR A 243 29.23 -16.54 -17.84
CA THR A 243 29.37 -15.13 -18.24
C THR A 243 30.76 -14.59 -17.92
N ARG A 244 31.44 -15.12 -16.90
CA ARG A 244 32.87 -14.86 -16.67
C ARG A 244 33.72 -15.26 -17.87
N GLU A 245 33.55 -16.49 -18.37
CA GLU A 245 34.29 -16.98 -19.53
C GLU A 245 33.94 -16.21 -20.81
N TYR A 246 32.70 -15.76 -20.94
CA TYR A 246 32.31 -14.82 -22.00
C TYR A 246 33.18 -13.56 -22.01
N TYR A 247 33.36 -12.86 -20.88
CA TYR A 247 34.22 -11.68 -20.84
C TYR A 247 35.69 -12.02 -21.07
N ARG A 248 36.20 -13.11 -20.47
CA ARG A 248 37.59 -13.53 -20.66
C ARG A 248 37.90 -13.74 -22.14
N GLN A 249 37.01 -14.45 -22.85
CA GLN A 249 37.18 -14.81 -24.25
C GLN A 249 36.83 -13.67 -25.22
N LEU A 250 35.91 -12.76 -24.86
CA LEU A 250 35.68 -11.52 -25.60
C LEU A 250 36.95 -10.65 -25.59
N PHE A 251 37.56 -10.46 -24.42
CA PHE A 251 38.72 -9.59 -24.27
C PHE A 251 40.01 -10.20 -24.86
N SER A 252 40.11 -11.53 -24.95
CA SER A 252 41.21 -12.21 -25.64
C SER A 252 41.00 -12.38 -27.15
N GLY A 253 39.81 -12.04 -27.68
CA GLY A 253 39.43 -12.25 -29.07
C GLY A 253 39.07 -13.70 -29.43
N GLU A 254 39.07 -14.62 -28.47
CA GLU A 254 38.69 -16.03 -28.64
C GLU A 254 37.23 -16.21 -29.11
N LEU A 255 36.35 -15.22 -28.89
CA LEU A 255 34.96 -15.23 -29.37
C LEU A 255 34.76 -14.74 -30.81
N GLY A 256 35.84 -14.40 -31.52
CA GLY A 256 35.74 -13.89 -32.90
C GLY A 256 35.49 -12.39 -33.02
N TYR A 257 35.29 -11.72 -31.89
CA TYR A 257 35.19 -10.27 -31.77
C TYR A 257 36.58 -9.67 -31.54
N GLU A 258 37.03 -8.83 -32.45
CA GLU A 258 38.29 -8.09 -32.33
C GLU A 258 38.02 -6.71 -31.73
N PHE A 259 38.83 -6.31 -30.76
CA PHE A 259 38.78 -4.97 -30.20
C PHE A 259 39.25 -3.93 -31.24
N VAL A 260 38.38 -2.98 -31.60
CA VAL A 260 38.64 -2.00 -32.68
C VAL A 260 38.83 -0.57 -32.19
N GLN A 261 38.17 -0.17 -31.10
CA GLN A 261 38.28 1.20 -30.61
C GLN A 261 37.86 1.36 -29.13
N GLN A 262 38.49 2.30 -28.43
CA GLN A 262 38.11 2.73 -27.07
C GLN A 262 37.87 4.24 -27.02
N PHE A 263 36.87 4.64 -26.24
CA PHE A 263 36.61 6.04 -25.90
C PHE A 263 36.60 6.19 -24.39
N THR A 264 37.42 7.11 -23.90
CA THR A 264 37.51 7.43 -22.48
C THR A 264 37.87 8.90 -22.30
N ALA A 265 37.53 9.45 -21.14
CA ALA A 265 37.94 10.78 -20.73
C ALA A 265 38.46 10.69 -19.31
N TYR A 266 39.73 11.04 -19.09
CA TYR A 266 40.30 11.10 -17.75
C TYR A 266 40.38 12.54 -17.25
N PRO A 267 40.22 12.78 -15.94
CA PRO A 267 40.56 14.07 -15.33
C PRO A 267 41.99 14.46 -15.70
N GLU A 268 42.16 15.67 -16.25
CA GLU A 268 43.45 16.12 -16.77
C GLU A 268 43.71 17.59 -16.39
N LEU A 269 44.93 17.89 -15.96
CA LEU A 269 45.42 19.26 -15.85
C LEU A 269 46.92 19.33 -16.15
N LEU A 270 47.32 20.30 -17.00
CA LEU A 270 48.74 20.54 -17.36
C LEU A 270 49.47 19.28 -17.89
N GLY A 271 48.79 18.43 -18.66
CA GLY A 271 49.37 17.20 -19.24
C GLY A 271 49.56 16.04 -18.26
N VAL A 272 48.99 16.15 -17.04
CA VAL A 272 48.89 15.06 -16.07
C VAL A 272 47.47 14.50 -16.06
N GLU A 273 47.33 13.22 -16.37
CA GLU A 273 46.06 12.50 -16.35
C GLU A 273 45.92 11.61 -15.12
N PHE A 274 44.70 11.49 -14.61
CA PHE A 274 44.33 10.60 -13.53
C PHE A 274 43.60 9.37 -14.06
N VAL A 275 44.26 8.21 -14.04
CA VAL A 275 43.81 7.00 -14.73
C VAL A 275 43.35 5.94 -13.74
N ASP A 276 42.16 5.37 -13.97
CA ASP A 276 41.61 4.28 -13.15
C ASP A 276 42.07 2.90 -13.63
N ALA A 277 42.36 2.01 -12.68
CA ALA A 277 42.71 0.61 -12.91
C ALA A 277 41.44 -0.25 -13.16
N THR A 278 40.95 -0.22 -14.41
CA THR A 278 39.67 -0.85 -14.77
C THR A 278 39.72 -2.39 -14.82
N TYR A 279 40.82 -2.99 -15.29
CA TYR A 279 40.88 -4.40 -15.67
C TYR A 279 41.53 -5.32 -14.61
N GLU A 280 42.36 -4.75 -13.72
CA GLU A 280 43.09 -5.51 -12.70
C GLU A 280 42.16 -6.22 -11.71
N ARG A 281 41.13 -5.50 -11.22
CA ARG A 281 40.20 -6.01 -10.21
C ARG A 281 39.30 -7.17 -10.68
N PRO A 282 38.76 -7.19 -11.91
CA PRO A 282 38.03 -8.34 -12.45
C PRO A 282 38.95 -9.44 -13.02
N GLY A 283 40.28 -9.25 -13.08
CA GLY A 283 41.21 -10.23 -13.63
C GLY A 283 41.09 -10.40 -15.15
N LEU A 284 40.67 -9.35 -15.88
CA LEU A 284 40.52 -9.38 -17.32
C LEU A 284 41.80 -8.89 -18.02
N PRO A 285 42.17 -9.44 -19.18
CA PRO A 285 43.28 -8.91 -19.97
C PRO A 285 42.91 -7.53 -20.53
N GLU A 286 43.87 -6.61 -20.58
CA GLU A 286 43.66 -5.32 -21.23
C GLU A 286 43.61 -5.50 -22.76
N PRO A 287 42.56 -5.02 -23.46
CA PRO A 287 42.47 -5.17 -24.91
C PRO A 287 43.65 -4.49 -25.61
N THR A 288 44.49 -5.24 -26.31
CA THR A 288 45.70 -4.71 -26.95
C THR A 288 45.44 -4.32 -28.41
N ARG A 289 45.09 -3.04 -28.64
CA ARG A 289 45.44 -2.27 -29.86
C ARG A 289 45.18 -0.76 -29.66
N LEU A 290 46.14 0.04 -30.11
CA LEU A 290 46.16 1.51 -30.22
C LEU A 290 45.81 2.30 -28.95
N THR A 291 46.85 2.53 -28.14
CA THR A 291 47.00 3.73 -27.34
C THR A 291 46.93 4.96 -28.26
N GLU A 292 45.80 5.66 -28.29
CA GLU A 292 45.87 7.11 -28.53
C GLU A 292 46.74 7.69 -27.42
N ALA A 293 47.86 8.29 -27.81
CA ALA A 293 48.78 8.91 -26.87
C ALA A 293 48.07 10.07 -26.18
N SER A 294 47.68 9.87 -24.92
CA SER A 294 47.09 10.92 -24.09
C SER A 294 47.88 11.03 -22.79
N ALA A 295 48.24 12.28 -22.48
CA ALA A 295 49.15 12.76 -21.43
C ALA A 295 50.66 12.44 -21.55
N THR A 296 51.45 13.43 -21.14
CA THR A 296 52.92 13.30 -21.00
C THR A 296 53.28 12.50 -19.74
N PHE A 297 52.36 12.39 -18.78
CA PHE A 297 52.52 11.67 -17.53
C PHE A 297 51.15 11.23 -16.94
N GLY A 298 50.95 9.95 -16.65
CA GLY A 298 49.72 9.41 -16.06
C GLY A 298 49.91 8.99 -14.60
N LEU A 299 48.97 9.38 -13.72
CA LEU A 299 48.90 8.96 -12.32
C LEU A 299 47.78 7.93 -12.14
N GLY A 300 48.15 6.71 -11.77
CA GLY A 300 47.18 5.66 -11.45
C GLY A 300 46.45 5.92 -10.12
N LEU A 301 45.13 6.02 -10.16
CA LEU A 301 44.27 6.17 -8.98
C LEU A 301 43.81 4.84 -8.38
N GLY A 302 44.09 3.72 -9.05
CA GLY A 302 43.59 2.41 -8.67
C GLY A 302 42.12 2.23 -9.06
N PHE A 303 41.37 1.45 -8.29
CA PHE A 303 39.97 1.18 -8.59
C PHE A 303 39.07 2.37 -8.22
N ALA A 304 38.29 2.86 -9.19
CA ALA A 304 37.20 3.81 -8.98
C ALA A 304 35.85 3.10 -8.85
N ASP A 305 35.03 3.56 -7.90
CA ASP A 305 33.64 3.10 -7.74
C ASP A 305 32.79 3.50 -8.96
N GLU A 306 31.74 2.72 -9.25
CA GLU A 306 30.84 2.98 -10.38
C GLU A 306 30.27 4.41 -10.38
N SER A 307 30.08 4.99 -9.18
CA SER A 307 29.55 6.34 -9.01
C SER A 307 30.45 7.42 -9.61
N PHE A 308 31.72 7.10 -9.87
CA PHE A 308 32.70 8.01 -10.46
C PHE A 308 33.03 7.66 -11.92
N SER A 309 33.14 6.36 -12.25
CA SER A 309 33.64 5.95 -13.58
C SER A 309 32.56 5.70 -14.63
N VAL A 310 31.31 5.45 -14.25
CA VAL A 310 30.27 4.98 -15.21
C VAL A 310 29.46 6.14 -15.81
N TYR A 311 29.21 7.21 -15.06
CA TYR A 311 28.30 8.27 -15.48
C TYR A 311 29.00 9.44 -16.18
N ASP A 312 29.97 10.09 -15.53
CA ASP A 312 30.60 11.31 -16.07
C ASP A 312 31.60 11.02 -17.20
N HIS A 313 32.29 9.88 -17.13
CA HIS A 313 33.34 9.52 -18.08
C HIS A 313 33.45 8.00 -18.30
N PRO A 314 32.38 7.36 -18.82
CA PRO A 314 32.37 5.93 -19.08
C PRO A 314 33.52 5.52 -20.01
N LYS A 315 34.05 4.32 -19.77
CA LYS A 315 34.98 3.66 -20.69
C LYS A 315 34.17 2.84 -21.70
N VAL A 316 33.95 3.42 -22.88
CA VAL A 316 33.23 2.75 -23.97
C VAL A 316 34.22 1.94 -24.80
N LEU A 317 33.96 0.65 -24.96
CA LEU A 317 34.77 -0.27 -25.76
C LEU A 317 33.93 -0.77 -26.94
N VAL A 318 34.53 -0.76 -28.13
CA VAL A 318 33.90 -1.26 -29.36
C VAL A 318 34.69 -2.45 -29.88
N PHE A 319 33.96 -3.54 -30.11
CA PHE A 319 34.48 -4.76 -30.71
C PHE A 319 33.74 -5.01 -32.04
N GLU A 320 34.47 -5.50 -33.04
CA GLU A 320 33.95 -5.87 -34.36
C GLU A 320 34.02 -7.39 -34.53
N ASN A 321 32.94 -8.00 -35.00
CA ASN A 321 32.89 -9.43 -35.28
C ASN A 321 33.62 -9.73 -36.59
N GLN A 322 34.82 -10.29 -36.51
CA GLN A 322 35.67 -10.56 -37.68
C GLN A 322 35.48 -11.98 -38.22
N THR A 323 35.14 -12.93 -37.34
CA THR A 323 35.08 -14.35 -37.73
C THR A 323 33.66 -14.86 -37.95
N HIS A 324 32.64 -14.16 -37.44
CA HIS A 324 31.24 -14.55 -37.51
C HIS A 324 31.00 -16.03 -37.15
N MET A 325 31.49 -16.44 -35.97
CA MET A 325 31.32 -17.81 -35.48
C MET A 325 29.83 -18.19 -35.39
N THR A 326 29.52 -19.46 -35.65
CA THR A 326 28.15 -19.96 -35.51
C THR A 326 27.74 -20.04 -34.04
N ARG A 327 26.42 -19.96 -33.80
CA ARG A 327 25.83 -20.06 -32.46
C ARG A 327 26.31 -21.30 -31.71
N GLU A 328 26.37 -22.45 -32.37
CA GLU A 328 26.72 -23.73 -31.78
C GLU A 328 28.17 -23.73 -31.28
N VAL A 329 29.09 -23.16 -32.08
CA VAL A 329 30.51 -23.03 -31.71
C VAL A 329 30.66 -22.14 -30.46
N ILE A 330 30.01 -20.98 -30.45
CA ILE A 330 30.06 -20.06 -29.30
C ILE A 330 29.48 -20.71 -28.04
N TYR A 331 28.34 -21.41 -28.18
CA TYR A 331 27.68 -22.09 -27.07
C TYR A 331 28.59 -23.17 -26.46
N ASP A 332 29.11 -24.07 -27.30
CA ASP A 332 29.94 -25.19 -26.84
C ASP A 332 31.25 -24.70 -26.22
N GLN A 333 31.88 -23.68 -26.82
CA GLN A 333 33.12 -23.09 -26.34
C GLN A 333 32.96 -22.46 -24.94
N LEU A 334 31.91 -21.67 -24.73
CA LEU A 334 31.64 -21.03 -23.43
C LEU A 334 31.22 -22.04 -22.37
N ASN A 335 30.36 -23.00 -22.71
CA ASN A 335 29.89 -24.02 -21.78
C ASN A 335 31.04 -24.94 -21.32
N GLN A 336 31.93 -25.35 -22.24
CA GLN A 336 33.09 -26.17 -21.90
C GLN A 336 34.10 -25.42 -21.03
N ALA A 337 34.38 -24.16 -21.33
CA ALA A 337 35.30 -23.34 -20.55
C ALA A 337 34.81 -23.10 -19.11
N ALA A 338 33.50 -22.94 -18.93
CA ALA A 338 32.88 -22.68 -17.62
C ALA A 338 32.79 -23.92 -16.71
N GLY A 339 32.87 -25.13 -17.28
CA GLY A 339 32.69 -26.38 -16.54
C GLY A 339 31.24 -26.67 -16.12
N GLY A 340 30.25 -25.91 -16.60
CA GLY A 340 28.82 -26.09 -16.34
C GLY A 340 28.11 -24.85 -15.79
N PHE A 341 26.85 -25.03 -15.38
CA PHE A 341 26.00 -24.00 -14.77
C PHE A 341 25.97 -24.14 -13.24
N PRO A 342 25.74 -23.05 -12.48
CA PRO A 342 25.73 -23.10 -11.03
C PRO A 342 24.59 -23.98 -10.47
N ASP A 343 24.85 -24.70 -9.37
CA ASP A 343 23.83 -25.48 -8.66
C ASP A 343 22.71 -24.55 -8.18
N GLY A 344 21.44 -24.96 -8.35
CA GLY A 344 20.24 -24.11 -8.30
C GLY A 344 19.89 -23.36 -6.99
N ALA A 345 20.84 -23.11 -6.10
CA ALA A 345 20.71 -22.38 -4.83
C ALA A 345 20.38 -20.88 -4.99
N PHE A 346 20.65 -20.27 -6.16
CA PHE A 346 20.29 -18.88 -6.46
C PHE A 346 18.96 -18.74 -7.23
N SER A 347 18.19 -19.82 -7.34
CA SER A 347 16.83 -19.74 -7.88
C SER A 347 15.99 -18.82 -7.00
N ALA A 348 15.20 -17.93 -7.61
CA ALA A 348 14.13 -17.20 -6.94
C ALA A 348 13.34 -18.14 -6.00
N PRO A 349 12.86 -17.67 -4.83
CA PRO A 349 12.16 -18.51 -3.86
C PRO A 349 11.15 -19.39 -4.60
N ARG A 350 11.37 -20.71 -4.54
CA ARG A 350 10.49 -21.66 -5.21
C ARG A 350 9.08 -21.42 -4.68
N PRO A 351 8.08 -21.20 -5.56
CA PRO A 351 6.69 -21.25 -5.13
C PRO A 351 6.51 -22.55 -4.36
N VAL A 352 5.85 -22.48 -3.20
CA VAL A 352 5.32 -23.68 -2.58
C VAL A 352 4.32 -24.24 -3.57
N GLU A 353 4.75 -25.20 -4.40
CA GLU A 353 3.84 -25.90 -5.30
C GLU A 353 2.85 -26.63 -4.41
N THR A 354 1.62 -26.12 -4.33
CA THR A 354 0.54 -26.85 -3.69
C THR A 354 0.29 -28.09 -4.55
N PRO A 355 0.52 -29.32 -4.05
CA PRO A 355 0.42 -30.51 -4.89
C PRO A 355 -0.98 -30.60 -5.52
N GLY A 356 -1.07 -30.52 -6.85
CA GLY A 356 -2.30 -30.75 -7.61
C GLY A 356 -3.06 -29.52 -8.13
N LYS A 357 -2.56 -28.28 -7.97
CA LYS A 357 -3.11 -27.10 -8.66
C LYS A 357 -2.09 -26.50 -9.61
N SER A 358 -2.42 -26.46 -10.90
CA SER A 358 -1.65 -25.76 -11.92
C SER A 358 -2.36 -24.47 -12.28
N LEU A 359 -1.62 -23.35 -12.32
CA LEU A 359 -2.12 -22.07 -12.81
C LEU A 359 -2.16 -22.00 -14.35
N LEU A 360 -1.62 -23.00 -15.04
CA LEU A 360 -1.68 -23.13 -16.49
C LEU A 360 -3.03 -23.67 -16.95
N TYR A 361 -3.47 -23.25 -18.14
CA TYR A 361 -4.67 -23.81 -18.74
C TYR A 361 -4.45 -25.25 -19.20
N SER A 362 -5.52 -26.04 -19.19
CA SER A 362 -5.57 -27.27 -19.98
C SER A 362 -5.50 -26.93 -21.47
N GLN A 363 -5.08 -27.88 -22.31
CA GLN A 363 -5.05 -27.65 -23.76
C GLN A 363 -6.43 -27.32 -24.35
N GLU A 364 -7.49 -27.88 -23.78
CA GLU A 364 -8.88 -27.62 -24.19
C GLU A 364 -9.32 -26.19 -23.82
N ASP A 365 -9.02 -25.77 -22.58
CA ASP A 365 -9.34 -24.41 -22.13
C ASP A 365 -8.53 -23.37 -22.89
N ALA A 366 -7.24 -23.61 -23.10
CA ALA A 366 -6.36 -22.74 -23.87
C ALA A 366 -6.89 -22.55 -25.31
N ARG A 367 -7.32 -23.65 -25.95
CA ARG A 367 -7.94 -23.61 -27.28
C ARG A 367 -9.26 -22.82 -27.24
N SER A 368 -10.11 -23.04 -26.25
CA SER A 368 -11.38 -22.32 -26.09
C SER A 368 -11.20 -20.80 -25.89
N GLN A 369 -10.13 -20.40 -25.19
CA GLN A 369 -9.77 -18.98 -25.03
C GLN A 369 -9.20 -18.39 -26.34
N GLN A 370 -8.44 -19.17 -27.11
CA GLN A 370 -7.86 -18.75 -28.41
C GLN A 370 -8.91 -18.66 -29.52
N GLU A 371 -9.87 -19.59 -29.54
CA GLU A 371 -11.01 -19.63 -30.48
C GLU A 371 -12.11 -18.61 -30.12
N GLY A 372 -11.97 -17.91 -28.99
CA GLY A 372 -12.89 -16.86 -28.56
C GLY A 372 -13.05 -15.73 -29.57
N GLY A 373 -14.13 -14.96 -29.41
CA GLY A 373 -14.46 -13.85 -30.31
C GLY A 373 -13.40 -12.74 -30.37
N THR A 374 -13.45 -11.96 -31.44
CA THR A 374 -12.57 -10.80 -31.65
C THR A 374 -13.06 -9.57 -30.86
N TRP A 375 -12.17 -8.61 -30.63
CA TRP A 375 -12.55 -7.33 -30.02
C TRP A 375 -13.70 -6.63 -30.76
N THR A 376 -13.74 -6.76 -32.10
CA THR A 376 -14.79 -6.20 -32.96
C THR A 376 -16.15 -6.87 -32.81
N ASP A 377 -16.19 -8.11 -32.28
CA ASP A 377 -17.45 -8.79 -31.97
C ASP A 377 -18.10 -8.25 -30.70
N ILE A 378 -17.28 -7.76 -29.77
CA ILE A 378 -17.70 -7.22 -28.47
C ILE A 378 -17.94 -5.70 -28.57
N VAL A 379 -16.99 -4.97 -29.13
CA VAL A 379 -16.99 -3.51 -29.23
C VAL A 379 -17.20 -3.07 -30.67
N ARG A 380 -18.28 -2.31 -30.90
CA ARG A 380 -18.58 -1.70 -32.20
C ARG A 380 -18.39 -0.19 -32.13
N ALA A 381 -17.23 0.28 -32.58
CA ALA A 381 -16.84 1.70 -32.46
C ALA A 381 -17.83 2.67 -33.14
N ASP A 382 -18.53 2.24 -34.18
CA ASP A 382 -19.50 3.01 -34.95
C ASP A 382 -20.91 3.08 -34.33
N SER A 383 -21.17 2.26 -33.31
CA SER A 383 -22.47 2.13 -32.64
C SER A 383 -22.89 3.38 -31.86
N TRP A 384 -24.21 3.58 -31.70
CA TRP A 384 -24.75 4.71 -30.94
C TRP A 384 -24.29 4.70 -29.47
N THR A 385 -24.04 3.51 -28.89
CA THR A 385 -23.57 3.38 -27.52
C THR A 385 -22.14 3.92 -27.35
N ASN A 386 -21.29 3.87 -28.38
CA ASN A 386 -19.97 4.51 -28.35
C ASN A 386 -20.05 6.01 -28.69
N ARG A 387 -21.08 6.48 -29.41
CA ARG A 387 -21.34 7.91 -29.63
C ARG A 387 -21.91 8.61 -28.40
N MET A 388 -22.72 7.90 -27.61
CA MET A 388 -23.35 8.39 -26.38
C MET A 388 -23.11 7.44 -25.19
N PRO A 389 -21.84 7.21 -24.80
CA PRO A 389 -21.47 6.16 -23.86
C PRO A 389 -22.02 6.40 -22.45
N VAL A 390 -22.08 7.65 -22.00
CA VAL A 390 -22.65 8.02 -20.70
C VAL A 390 -24.14 7.63 -20.63
N LEU A 391 -24.91 7.95 -21.67
CA LEU A 391 -26.34 7.64 -21.72
C LEU A 391 -26.58 6.13 -21.81
N ALA A 392 -25.85 5.43 -22.68
CA ALA A 392 -25.97 3.98 -22.82
C ALA A 392 -25.64 3.25 -21.51
N TRP A 393 -24.58 3.68 -20.81
CA TRP A 393 -24.18 3.13 -19.52
C TRP A 393 -25.27 3.30 -18.46
N LEU A 394 -25.79 4.53 -18.30
CA LEU A 394 -26.86 4.82 -17.35
C LEU A 394 -28.14 4.03 -17.67
N LEU A 395 -28.55 3.94 -18.94
CA LEU A 395 -29.74 3.17 -19.33
C LEU A 395 -29.63 1.69 -18.94
N VAL A 396 -28.45 1.08 -19.10
CA VAL A 396 -28.22 -0.31 -18.68
C VAL A 396 -28.23 -0.42 -17.16
N VAL A 397 -27.52 0.45 -16.43
CA VAL A 397 -27.48 0.43 -14.96
C VAL A 397 -28.89 0.62 -14.38
N GLU A 398 -29.65 1.62 -14.84
CA GLU A 398 -31.02 1.87 -14.41
C GLU A 398 -31.98 0.74 -14.80
N GLY A 399 -31.84 0.22 -16.03
CA GLY A 399 -32.64 -0.91 -16.50
C GLY A 399 -32.46 -2.15 -15.62
N LEU A 400 -31.21 -2.47 -15.26
CA LEU A 400 -30.89 -3.59 -14.36
C LEU A 400 -31.39 -3.34 -12.92
N ALA A 401 -31.33 -2.09 -12.45
CA ALA A 401 -31.86 -1.71 -11.13
C ALA A 401 -33.38 -1.90 -11.05
N VAL A 402 -34.12 -1.36 -12.02
CA VAL A 402 -35.59 -1.50 -12.13
C VAL A 402 -35.97 -2.96 -12.25
N LEU A 403 -35.24 -3.73 -13.06
CA LEU A 403 -35.45 -5.16 -13.25
C LEU A 403 -35.33 -5.91 -11.92
N ALA A 404 -34.29 -5.63 -11.12
CA ALA A 404 -34.08 -6.30 -9.83
C ALA A 404 -34.93 -5.74 -8.68
N PHE A 405 -35.54 -4.57 -8.83
CA PHE A 405 -36.27 -3.90 -7.75
C PHE A 405 -37.34 -4.76 -7.07
N PRO A 406 -38.19 -5.55 -7.77
CA PRO A 406 -39.15 -6.44 -7.10
C PRO A 406 -38.50 -7.46 -6.15
N LEU A 407 -37.35 -8.02 -6.53
CA LEU A 407 -36.59 -8.95 -5.68
C LEU A 407 -36.02 -8.23 -4.46
N VAL A 408 -35.37 -7.09 -4.69
CA VAL A 408 -34.76 -6.27 -3.64
C VAL A 408 -35.83 -5.74 -2.67
N PHE A 409 -36.99 -5.34 -3.17
CA PHE A 409 -38.14 -4.91 -2.38
C PHE A 409 -38.61 -5.99 -1.40
N ALA A 410 -38.62 -7.25 -1.83
CA ALA A 410 -39.01 -8.38 -0.97
C ALA A 410 -37.94 -8.68 0.09
N ILE A 411 -36.67 -8.63 -0.28
CA ILE A 411 -35.53 -8.90 0.60
C ILE A 411 -35.36 -7.77 1.64
N CYS A 412 -35.35 -6.53 1.18
CA CYS A 412 -35.22 -5.30 1.97
C CYS A 412 -36.54 -4.82 2.57
N GLY A 413 -37.57 -5.67 2.61
CA GLY A 413 -38.90 -5.32 3.16
C GLY A 413 -38.91 -4.66 4.55
N PRO A 414 -38.00 -4.99 5.49
CA PRO A 414 -37.90 -4.30 6.78
C PRO A 414 -37.42 -2.85 6.69
N LEU A 415 -36.65 -2.53 5.65
CA LEU A 415 -36.07 -1.20 5.47
C LEU A 415 -37.14 -0.23 4.95
N PRO A 416 -37.24 0.99 5.52
CA PRO A 416 -38.17 2.03 5.05
C PRO A 416 -38.13 2.33 3.56
N ASP A 417 -36.95 2.37 2.93
CA ASP A 417 -36.79 2.71 1.51
C ASP A 417 -36.99 1.51 0.56
N ARG A 418 -37.19 0.31 1.12
CA ARG A 418 -37.34 -0.96 0.40
C ARG A 418 -36.15 -1.32 -0.52
N GLY A 419 -34.99 -0.70 -0.31
CA GLY A 419 -33.76 -0.97 -1.04
C GLY A 419 -33.71 -0.44 -2.47
N TRP A 420 -34.42 0.66 -2.81
CA TRP A 420 -34.36 1.25 -4.16
C TRP A 420 -32.91 1.51 -4.60
N LEU A 421 -32.11 2.21 -3.80
CA LEU A 421 -30.70 2.48 -4.18
C LEU A 421 -29.82 1.25 -4.10
N LEU A 422 -30.09 0.32 -3.19
CA LEU A 422 -29.39 -0.97 -3.16
C LEU A 422 -29.65 -1.79 -4.43
N SER A 423 -30.79 -1.60 -5.10
CA SER A 423 -31.09 -2.26 -6.37
C SER A 423 -30.17 -1.82 -7.52
N LYS A 424 -29.58 -0.62 -7.47
CA LYS A 424 -28.61 -0.16 -8.47
C LYS A 424 -27.29 -0.93 -8.42
N ALA A 425 -26.90 -1.42 -7.24
CA ALA A 425 -25.77 -2.34 -7.09
C ALA A 425 -26.21 -3.80 -7.30
N LEU A 426 -27.34 -4.21 -6.71
CA LEU A 426 -27.81 -5.60 -6.73
C LEU A 426 -28.32 -6.05 -8.10
N GLY A 427 -28.79 -5.15 -8.97
CA GLY A 427 -29.24 -5.48 -10.32
C GLY A 427 -28.11 -6.01 -11.20
N PRO A 428 -27.05 -5.20 -11.45
CA PRO A 428 -25.83 -5.65 -12.11
C PRO A 428 -25.20 -6.86 -11.41
N PHE A 429 -25.22 -6.91 -10.07
CA PHE A 429 -24.73 -8.05 -9.29
C PHE A 429 -25.47 -9.35 -9.60
N PHE A 430 -26.81 -9.37 -9.61
CA PHE A 430 -27.59 -10.59 -9.86
C PHE A 430 -27.43 -11.08 -11.29
N VAL A 431 -27.46 -10.17 -12.27
CA VAL A 431 -27.20 -10.53 -13.66
C VAL A 431 -25.77 -11.04 -13.81
N GLY A 432 -24.78 -10.30 -13.29
CA GLY A 432 -23.38 -10.70 -13.31
C GLY A 432 -23.14 -12.06 -12.66
N LEU A 433 -23.79 -12.37 -11.54
CA LEU A 433 -23.67 -13.68 -10.89
C LEU A 433 -24.18 -14.82 -11.78
N VAL A 434 -25.34 -14.65 -12.41
CA VAL A 434 -25.89 -15.68 -13.32
C VAL A 434 -24.95 -15.85 -14.52
N VAL A 435 -24.51 -14.76 -15.14
CA VAL A 435 -23.61 -14.79 -16.31
C VAL A 435 -22.27 -15.43 -15.94
N TRP A 436 -21.72 -15.07 -14.78
CA TRP A 436 -20.47 -15.62 -14.27
C TRP A 436 -20.58 -17.13 -14.01
N LEU A 437 -21.70 -17.60 -13.44
CA LEU A 437 -21.93 -19.03 -13.26
C LEU A 437 -22.07 -19.77 -14.60
N LEU A 438 -22.79 -19.20 -15.58
CA LEU A 438 -22.91 -19.78 -16.92
C LEU A 438 -21.53 -19.93 -17.59
N ALA A 439 -20.67 -18.91 -17.47
CA ALA A 439 -19.33 -18.90 -18.03
C ALA A 439 -18.34 -19.78 -17.24
N SER A 440 -18.43 -19.82 -15.91
CA SER A 440 -17.52 -20.61 -15.07
C SER A 440 -17.85 -22.10 -15.05
N LEU A 441 -19.10 -22.47 -15.35
CA LEU A 441 -19.54 -23.86 -15.47
C LEU A 441 -19.50 -24.38 -16.93
N HIS A 442 -18.98 -23.57 -17.86
CA HIS A 442 -18.93 -23.84 -19.29
C HIS A 442 -20.30 -24.15 -19.93
N TRP A 443 -21.39 -23.59 -19.38
CA TRP A 443 -22.73 -23.76 -19.95
C TRP A 443 -22.97 -22.80 -21.12
N MET A 444 -22.38 -21.60 -21.07
CA MET A 444 -22.42 -20.63 -22.15
C MET A 444 -21.15 -19.78 -22.15
N ALA A 445 -20.64 -19.44 -23.33
CA ALA A 445 -19.53 -18.49 -23.46
C ALA A 445 -19.94 -17.09 -22.94
N PHE A 446 -18.98 -16.40 -22.31
CA PHE A 446 -19.14 -15.03 -21.87
C PHE A 446 -19.29 -14.10 -23.07
N SER A 447 -20.50 -13.57 -23.24
CA SER A 447 -20.91 -12.86 -24.43
C SER A 447 -22.17 -12.04 -24.15
N ARG A 448 -22.54 -11.17 -25.08
CA ARG A 448 -23.82 -10.45 -25.02
C ARG A 448 -25.05 -11.38 -24.91
N ALA A 449 -24.96 -12.59 -25.47
CA ALA A 449 -26.03 -13.59 -25.38
C ALA A 449 -26.17 -14.13 -23.95
N SER A 450 -25.08 -14.50 -23.29
CA SER A 450 -25.14 -14.95 -21.88
C SER A 450 -25.57 -13.82 -20.95
N VAL A 451 -25.17 -12.57 -21.19
CA VAL A 451 -25.69 -11.39 -20.48
C VAL A 451 -27.21 -11.26 -20.64
N SER A 452 -27.74 -11.46 -21.84
CA SER A 452 -29.18 -11.41 -22.10
C SER A 452 -29.93 -12.53 -21.37
N VAL A 453 -29.38 -13.76 -21.34
CA VAL A 453 -29.94 -14.88 -20.57
C VAL A 453 -29.91 -14.57 -19.06
N GLY A 454 -28.82 -14.00 -18.55
CA GLY A 454 -28.72 -13.56 -17.17
C GLY A 454 -29.81 -12.54 -16.80
N ALA A 455 -29.98 -11.51 -17.64
CA ALA A 455 -31.05 -10.53 -17.47
C ALA A 455 -32.45 -11.16 -17.52
N LEU A 456 -32.70 -12.09 -18.44
CA LEU A 456 -33.98 -12.82 -18.53
C LEU A 456 -34.25 -13.69 -17.30
N ALA A 457 -33.23 -14.36 -16.75
CA ALA A 457 -33.37 -15.16 -15.54
C ALA A 457 -33.77 -14.30 -14.34
N VAL A 458 -33.08 -13.16 -14.14
CA VAL A 458 -33.43 -12.22 -13.08
C VAL A 458 -34.80 -11.58 -13.34
N PHE A 459 -35.15 -11.29 -14.60
CA PHE A 459 -36.46 -10.77 -14.98
C PHE A 459 -37.58 -11.76 -14.63
N ALA A 460 -37.44 -13.05 -14.96
CA ALA A 460 -38.43 -14.08 -14.65
C ALA A 460 -38.68 -14.19 -13.13
N LEU A 461 -37.60 -14.20 -12.33
CA LEU A 461 -37.71 -14.19 -10.87
C LEU A 461 -38.37 -12.91 -10.34
N SER A 462 -38.02 -11.76 -10.92
CA SER A 462 -38.57 -10.45 -10.53
C SER A 462 -40.05 -10.35 -10.85
N VAL A 463 -40.50 -10.85 -12.00
CA VAL A 463 -41.90 -10.96 -12.38
C VAL A 463 -42.65 -11.89 -11.42
N ALA A 464 -42.09 -13.05 -11.07
CA ALA A 464 -42.73 -13.96 -10.11
C ALA A 464 -42.95 -13.30 -8.74
N VAL A 465 -42.00 -12.49 -8.27
CA VAL A 465 -42.17 -11.71 -7.02
C VAL A 465 -43.13 -10.55 -7.20
N LEU A 466 -43.06 -9.83 -8.31
CA LEU A 466 -43.96 -8.73 -8.65
C LEU A 466 -45.41 -9.20 -8.67
N LEU A 467 -45.72 -10.33 -9.31
CA LEU A 467 -47.08 -10.89 -9.35
C LEU A 467 -47.62 -11.21 -7.95
N ARG A 468 -46.77 -11.67 -7.03
CA ARG A 468 -47.13 -11.96 -5.63
C ARG A 468 -47.23 -10.72 -4.74
N ARG A 469 -46.56 -9.62 -5.09
CA ARG A 469 -46.44 -8.40 -4.26
C ARG A 469 -46.93 -7.13 -4.97
N ARG A 470 -47.69 -7.27 -6.07
CA ARG A 470 -48.05 -6.17 -6.98
C ARG A 470 -48.68 -4.98 -6.26
N ASP A 471 -49.62 -5.27 -5.35
CA ASP A 471 -50.40 -4.24 -4.67
C ASP A 471 -49.53 -3.50 -3.65
N ALA A 472 -48.62 -4.21 -2.97
CA ALA A 472 -47.66 -3.62 -2.04
C ALA A 472 -46.63 -2.74 -2.77
N ILE A 473 -46.10 -3.19 -3.91
CA ILE A 473 -45.13 -2.43 -4.70
C ILE A 473 -45.81 -1.19 -5.30
N LYS A 474 -46.99 -1.34 -5.92
CA LYS A 474 -47.74 -0.22 -6.50
C LYS A 474 -48.10 0.82 -5.43
N SER A 475 -48.60 0.39 -4.28
CA SER A 475 -48.92 1.27 -3.15
C SER A 475 -47.68 2.00 -2.63
N TYR A 476 -46.55 1.28 -2.49
CA TYR A 476 -45.30 1.89 -2.06
C TYR A 476 -44.82 2.97 -3.05
N VAL A 477 -44.77 2.66 -4.34
CA VAL A 477 -44.35 3.63 -5.37
C VAL A 477 -45.26 4.86 -5.36
N ALA A 478 -46.58 4.67 -5.28
CA ALA A 478 -47.53 5.79 -5.25
C ALA A 478 -47.36 6.69 -4.01
N THR A 479 -47.05 6.11 -2.85
CA THR A 479 -46.95 6.84 -1.58
C THR A 479 -45.56 7.40 -1.28
N HIS A 480 -44.51 6.75 -1.78
CA HIS A 480 -43.11 7.05 -1.49
C HIS A 480 -42.30 7.49 -2.72
N TRP A 481 -42.96 7.91 -3.81
CA TRP A 481 -42.28 8.37 -5.03
C TRP A 481 -41.25 9.48 -4.77
N ARG A 482 -41.50 10.36 -3.79
CA ARG A 482 -40.55 11.41 -3.40
C ARG A 482 -39.26 10.84 -2.84
N THR A 483 -39.33 9.79 -2.02
CA THR A 483 -38.14 9.11 -1.48
C THR A 483 -37.35 8.44 -2.61
N ILE A 484 -38.04 7.82 -3.57
CA ILE A 484 -37.42 7.23 -4.76
C ILE A 484 -36.73 8.32 -5.60
N ALA A 485 -37.42 9.42 -5.89
CA ALA A 485 -36.89 10.54 -6.67
C ALA A 485 -35.70 11.24 -5.99
N ILE A 486 -35.73 11.41 -4.66
CA ILE A 486 -34.60 11.96 -3.90
C ILE A 486 -33.41 11.01 -3.95
N GLY A 487 -33.64 9.70 -3.76
CA GLY A 487 -32.58 8.71 -3.90
C GLY A 487 -31.96 8.75 -5.30
N GLU A 488 -32.81 8.82 -6.32
CA GLU A 488 -32.38 8.94 -7.72
C GLU A 488 -31.52 10.17 -7.96
N ALA A 489 -31.95 11.32 -7.44
CA ALA A 489 -31.19 12.56 -7.51
C ALA A 489 -29.83 12.44 -6.81
N VAL A 490 -29.74 11.76 -5.65
CA VAL A 490 -28.47 11.50 -4.96
C VAL A 490 -27.54 10.65 -5.81
N PHE A 491 -28.05 9.57 -6.40
CA PHE A 491 -27.25 8.69 -7.26
C PHE A 491 -26.75 9.43 -8.51
N LEU A 492 -27.64 10.10 -9.25
CA LEU A 492 -27.28 10.82 -10.47
C LEU A 492 -26.36 12.00 -10.17
N ALA A 493 -26.58 12.75 -9.09
CA ALA A 493 -25.70 13.83 -8.69
C ALA A 493 -24.29 13.32 -8.37
N ALA A 494 -24.16 12.21 -7.63
CA ALA A 494 -22.87 11.60 -7.35
C ALA A 494 -22.19 11.11 -8.64
N PHE A 495 -22.93 10.45 -9.53
CA PHE A 495 -22.42 9.97 -10.81
C PHE A 495 -21.90 11.12 -11.69
N PHE A 496 -22.72 12.15 -11.92
CA PHE A 496 -22.34 13.27 -12.77
C PHE A 496 -21.24 14.13 -12.16
N ALA A 497 -21.26 14.37 -10.85
CA ALA A 497 -20.19 15.10 -10.18
C ALA A 497 -18.84 14.39 -10.36
N PHE A 498 -18.80 13.07 -10.15
CA PHE A 498 -17.56 12.31 -10.30
C PHE A 498 -17.17 12.09 -11.77
N LEU A 499 -18.14 12.02 -12.67
CA LEU A 499 -17.89 12.01 -14.12
C LEU A 499 -17.21 13.30 -14.57
N LEU A 500 -17.64 14.47 -14.08
CA LEU A 500 -17.00 15.75 -14.38
C LEU A 500 -15.53 15.77 -13.89
N ILE A 501 -15.25 15.19 -12.71
CA ILE A 501 -13.88 15.03 -12.20
C ILE A 501 -13.07 14.14 -13.14
N ARG A 502 -13.61 12.98 -13.57
CA ARG A 502 -12.93 12.08 -14.51
C ARG A 502 -12.72 12.71 -15.89
N MET A 503 -13.66 13.50 -16.38
CA MET A 503 -13.53 14.21 -17.65
C MET A 503 -12.40 15.25 -17.64
N ALA A 504 -12.04 15.79 -16.47
CA ALA A 504 -10.91 16.71 -16.35
C ALA A 504 -9.55 16.01 -16.51
N ASN A 505 -9.46 14.71 -16.24
CA ASN A 505 -8.26 13.91 -16.46
C ASN A 505 -8.61 12.44 -16.78
N PRO A 506 -9.04 12.13 -18.02
CA PRO A 506 -9.49 10.79 -18.40
C PRO A 506 -8.34 9.81 -18.67
N ASP A 507 -7.09 10.28 -18.62
CA ASP A 507 -5.90 9.50 -18.97
C ASP A 507 -5.76 8.28 -18.05
N LEU A 508 -5.39 7.16 -18.67
CA LEU A 508 -5.16 5.87 -17.99
C LEU A 508 -3.67 5.65 -17.68
N TRP A 509 -2.85 6.69 -17.85
CA TRP A 509 -1.42 6.70 -17.50
C TRP A 509 -0.94 8.14 -17.33
N HIS A 510 -0.02 8.39 -16.38
CA HIS A 510 0.66 9.67 -16.24
C HIS A 510 2.03 9.49 -15.54
N PRO A 511 3.13 10.13 -15.98
CA PRO A 511 4.47 9.87 -15.42
C PRO A 511 4.62 10.14 -13.90
N PHE A 512 4.01 11.23 -13.40
CA PHE A 512 4.15 11.68 -12.00
C PHE A 512 2.88 11.48 -11.13
N ARG A 513 1.78 11.03 -11.76
CA ARG A 513 0.44 10.96 -11.15
C ARG A 513 -0.32 9.71 -11.59
N GLY A 514 0.32 8.86 -12.39
CA GLY A 514 -0.21 7.58 -12.84
C GLY A 514 0.13 6.52 -11.81
N GLY A 515 -0.88 5.76 -11.43
CA GLY A 515 -0.73 4.56 -10.62
C GLY A 515 -0.73 3.32 -11.50
N GLU A 516 -1.48 2.31 -11.05
CA GLU A 516 -1.52 0.98 -11.64
C GLU A 516 -2.67 0.81 -12.67
N LYS A 517 -3.29 1.91 -13.13
CA LYS A 517 -4.33 1.88 -14.17
C LYS A 517 -4.00 1.04 -15.41
N PRO A 518 -2.74 1.01 -15.93
CA PRO A 518 -2.41 0.11 -17.04
C PRO A 518 -2.57 -1.37 -16.69
N MET A 519 -2.21 -1.77 -15.46
CA MET A 519 -2.43 -3.12 -14.95
C MET A 519 -3.93 -3.41 -14.82
N ASP A 520 -4.71 -2.51 -14.22
CA ASP A 520 -6.16 -2.69 -14.09
C ASP A 520 -6.86 -2.78 -15.45
N LEU A 521 -6.43 -1.97 -16.43
CA LEU A 521 -6.96 -2.02 -17.79
C LEU A 521 -6.59 -3.34 -18.47
N ALA A 522 -5.39 -3.88 -18.25
CA ALA A 522 -5.00 -5.19 -18.73
C ALA A 522 -5.88 -6.29 -18.12
N TYR A 523 -6.17 -6.22 -16.81
CA TYR A 523 -7.07 -7.16 -16.12
C TYR A 523 -8.50 -7.06 -16.64
N LEU A 524 -9.03 -5.85 -16.80
CA LEU A 524 -10.36 -5.65 -17.38
C LEU A 524 -10.43 -6.20 -18.81
N ASN A 525 -9.44 -5.94 -19.65
CA ASN A 525 -9.39 -6.47 -21.02
C ASN A 525 -9.26 -7.99 -21.06
N ALA A 526 -8.51 -8.58 -20.13
CA ALA A 526 -8.44 -10.04 -19.99
C ALA A 526 -9.81 -10.63 -19.69
N VAL A 527 -10.52 -10.07 -18.71
CA VAL A 527 -11.87 -10.51 -18.33
C VAL A 527 -12.88 -10.30 -19.46
N VAL A 528 -12.85 -9.15 -20.15
CA VAL A 528 -13.77 -8.85 -21.26
C VAL A 528 -13.61 -9.85 -22.40
N ARG A 529 -12.37 -10.21 -22.74
CA ARG A 529 -12.06 -11.05 -23.90
C ARG A 529 -12.16 -12.55 -23.62
N SER A 530 -12.06 -12.99 -22.36
CA SER A 530 -12.15 -14.41 -22.03
C SER A 530 -13.49 -15.05 -22.37
N THR A 531 -13.45 -16.21 -23.04
CA THR A 531 -14.62 -17.00 -23.42
C THR A 531 -15.28 -17.66 -22.19
N PHE A 532 -14.46 -18.22 -21.32
CA PHE A 532 -14.87 -18.87 -20.07
C PHE A 532 -14.05 -18.34 -18.89
N MET A 533 -14.53 -18.58 -17.68
CA MET A 533 -13.88 -18.15 -16.45
C MET A 533 -13.23 -19.35 -15.75
N PRO A 534 -12.04 -19.20 -15.14
CA PRO A 534 -11.31 -17.94 -14.88
C PRO A 534 -10.70 -17.31 -16.14
N PRO A 535 -10.49 -15.98 -16.15
CA PRO A 535 -9.99 -15.27 -17.31
C PRO A 535 -8.50 -15.54 -17.55
N TYR A 536 -8.02 -15.30 -18.79
CA TYR A 536 -6.62 -15.56 -19.12
C TYR A 536 -5.68 -14.59 -18.42
N ASP A 537 -4.44 -15.02 -18.19
CA ASP A 537 -3.41 -14.17 -17.63
C ASP A 537 -2.91 -13.16 -18.71
N PRO A 538 -3.07 -11.84 -18.49
CA PRO A 538 -2.68 -10.84 -19.48
C PRO A 538 -1.17 -10.68 -19.69
N TRP A 539 -0.35 -11.34 -18.87
CA TRP A 539 1.12 -11.37 -18.97
C TRP A 539 1.64 -12.56 -19.79
N PHE A 540 0.77 -13.19 -20.60
CA PHE A 540 1.11 -14.25 -21.55
C PHE A 540 1.73 -15.50 -20.91
N ALA A 541 1.44 -15.76 -19.63
CA ALA A 541 1.93 -16.94 -18.91
C ALA A 541 1.36 -18.28 -19.42
N GLY A 542 0.38 -18.27 -20.32
CA GLY A 542 -0.32 -19.47 -20.82
C GLY A 542 -1.33 -20.06 -19.82
N GLY A 543 -1.61 -19.33 -18.74
CA GLY A 543 -2.52 -19.72 -17.67
C GLY A 543 -3.67 -18.76 -17.45
N TYR A 544 -4.36 -18.93 -16.32
CA TYR A 544 -5.42 -18.03 -15.88
C TYR A 544 -4.92 -16.98 -14.87
N LEU A 545 -5.59 -15.83 -14.85
CA LEU A 545 -5.34 -14.75 -13.91
C LEU A 545 -5.70 -15.19 -12.47
N ASN A 546 -4.69 -15.40 -11.63
CA ASN A 546 -4.87 -15.71 -10.21
C ASN A 546 -5.07 -14.44 -9.36
N TYR A 547 -6.18 -13.71 -9.60
CA TYR A 547 -6.50 -12.44 -8.94
C TYR A 547 -8.00 -12.27 -8.64
N TYR A 548 -8.37 -11.26 -7.83
CA TYR A 548 -9.76 -10.92 -7.48
C TYR A 548 -10.53 -10.28 -8.65
N TYR A 549 -10.79 -11.03 -9.72
CA TYR A 549 -11.29 -10.48 -10.97
C TYR A 549 -12.80 -10.17 -10.99
N TRP A 550 -13.57 -10.54 -9.96
CA TRP A 550 -15.04 -10.48 -10.05
C TRP A 550 -15.59 -9.04 -10.13
N GLY A 551 -14.93 -8.07 -9.50
CA GLY A 551 -15.26 -6.65 -9.68
C GLY A 551 -15.12 -6.21 -11.14
N GLN A 552 -14.01 -6.60 -11.78
CA GLN A 552 -13.79 -6.36 -13.22
C GLN A 552 -14.82 -7.11 -14.08
N PHE A 553 -15.25 -8.29 -13.65
CA PHE A 553 -16.30 -9.06 -14.33
C PHE A 553 -17.65 -8.34 -14.38
N LEU A 554 -18.01 -7.61 -13.32
CA LEU A 554 -19.21 -6.77 -13.34
C LEU A 554 -19.09 -5.64 -14.36
N VAL A 555 -17.93 -4.97 -14.44
CA VAL A 555 -17.65 -3.94 -15.45
C VAL A 555 -17.70 -4.55 -16.85
N ALA A 556 -17.08 -5.71 -17.05
CA ALA A 556 -17.09 -6.45 -18.31
C ALA A 556 -18.51 -6.88 -18.73
N THR A 557 -19.38 -7.22 -17.78
CA THR A 557 -20.79 -7.53 -18.05
C THR A 557 -21.52 -6.33 -18.65
N ILE A 558 -21.25 -5.11 -18.15
CA ILE A 558 -21.81 -3.88 -18.71
C ILE A 558 -21.19 -3.57 -20.09
N ILE A 559 -19.90 -3.85 -20.28
CA ILE A 559 -19.24 -3.75 -21.59
C ILE A 559 -19.91 -4.67 -22.61
N HIS A 560 -20.15 -5.94 -22.29
CA HIS A 560 -20.86 -6.88 -23.18
C HIS A 560 -22.31 -6.45 -23.45
N ALA A 561 -22.99 -5.83 -22.48
CA ALA A 561 -24.35 -5.32 -22.68
C ALA A 561 -24.39 -4.12 -23.65
N THR A 562 -23.43 -3.20 -23.52
CA THR A 562 -23.42 -1.89 -24.20
C THR A 562 -22.56 -1.86 -25.47
N GLY A 563 -21.51 -2.69 -25.55
CA GLY A 563 -20.48 -2.66 -26.58
C GLY A 563 -19.54 -1.44 -26.51
N ILE A 564 -19.45 -0.76 -25.36
CA ILE A 564 -18.58 0.42 -25.17
C ILE A 564 -17.11 -0.01 -25.08
N ALA A 565 -16.21 0.74 -25.75
CA ALA A 565 -14.77 0.48 -25.69
C ALA A 565 -14.22 0.52 -24.26
N SER A 566 -13.34 -0.41 -23.89
CA SER A 566 -12.83 -0.57 -22.52
C SER A 566 -12.23 0.70 -21.92
N GLY A 567 -11.48 1.50 -22.69
CA GLY A 567 -10.89 2.74 -22.18
C GLY A 567 -11.94 3.78 -21.76
N VAL A 568 -13.09 3.82 -22.45
CA VAL A 568 -14.22 4.67 -22.09
C VAL A 568 -15.01 4.03 -20.94
N ALA A 569 -15.26 2.72 -20.99
CA ALA A 569 -15.96 2.00 -19.94
C ALA A 569 -15.23 2.07 -18.59
N PHE A 570 -13.90 1.99 -18.57
CA PHE A 570 -13.08 2.19 -17.36
C PHE A 570 -13.37 3.55 -16.73
N ASN A 571 -13.39 4.60 -17.56
CA ASN A 571 -13.70 5.96 -17.13
C ASN A 571 -15.15 6.16 -16.64
N LEU A 572 -16.09 5.30 -17.07
CA LEU A 572 -17.48 5.29 -16.59
C LEU A 572 -17.67 4.39 -15.36
N ALA A 573 -16.83 3.36 -15.20
CA ALA A 573 -16.88 2.44 -14.06
C ALA A 573 -16.53 3.16 -12.75
N ILE A 574 -15.53 4.05 -12.75
CA ILE A 574 -15.15 4.85 -11.58
C ILE A 574 -16.32 5.69 -11.02
N PRO A 575 -16.97 6.59 -11.80
CA PRO A 575 -18.11 7.36 -11.31
C PRO A 575 -19.33 6.48 -11.00
N TRP A 576 -19.49 5.34 -11.68
CA TRP A 576 -20.52 4.36 -11.34
C TRP A 576 -20.31 3.75 -9.95
N PHE A 577 -19.12 3.23 -9.65
CA PHE A 577 -18.79 2.71 -8.32
C PHE A 577 -18.87 3.81 -7.25
N PHE A 578 -18.43 5.04 -7.55
CA PHE A 578 -18.60 6.18 -6.64
C PHE A 578 -20.08 6.44 -6.31
N ALA A 579 -20.94 6.49 -7.33
CA ALA A 579 -22.37 6.72 -7.18
C ALA A 579 -23.08 5.56 -6.46
N LEU A 580 -22.67 4.31 -6.69
CA LEU A 580 -23.16 3.15 -5.96
C LEU A 580 -22.80 3.24 -4.47
N THR A 581 -21.56 3.60 -4.14
CA THR A 581 -21.09 3.76 -2.76
C THR A 581 -21.81 4.91 -2.06
N ALA A 582 -21.97 6.05 -2.73
CA ALA A 582 -22.73 7.19 -2.22
C ALA A 582 -24.21 6.83 -1.96
N GLY A 583 -24.86 6.19 -2.94
CA GLY A 583 -26.26 5.80 -2.86
C GLY A 583 -26.53 4.71 -1.81
N ALA A 584 -25.64 3.72 -1.70
CA ALA A 584 -25.75 2.69 -0.67
C ALA A 584 -25.54 3.27 0.75
N SER A 585 -24.57 4.19 0.92
CA SER A 585 -24.35 4.91 2.18
C SER A 585 -25.56 5.75 2.58
N TYR A 586 -26.12 6.51 1.63
CA TYR A 586 -27.35 7.28 1.83
C TYR A 586 -28.48 6.37 2.28
N SER A 587 -28.72 5.28 1.55
CA SER A 587 -29.80 4.32 1.85
C SER A 587 -29.64 3.71 3.23
N LEU A 588 -28.44 3.27 3.60
CA LEU A 588 -28.17 2.66 4.90
C LEU A 588 -28.48 3.62 6.06
N VAL A 589 -27.91 4.83 6.05
CA VAL A 589 -28.12 5.80 7.13
C VAL A 589 -29.56 6.31 7.14
N TYR A 590 -30.15 6.59 5.97
CA TYR A 590 -31.58 6.94 5.86
C TYR A 590 -32.46 5.88 6.49
N ASN A 591 -32.21 4.60 6.21
CA ASN A 591 -33.03 3.51 6.75
C ASN A 591 -32.88 3.34 8.26
N LEU A 592 -31.67 3.50 8.81
CA LEU A 592 -31.44 3.48 10.25
C LEU A 592 -32.25 4.59 10.94
N VAL A 593 -32.13 5.83 10.45
CA VAL A 593 -32.84 6.98 11.03
C VAL A 593 -34.35 6.88 10.85
N GLU A 594 -34.83 6.62 9.64
CA GLU A 594 -36.26 6.58 9.34
C GLU A 594 -36.96 5.43 10.08
N SER A 595 -36.29 4.28 10.24
CA SER A 595 -36.86 3.16 10.98
C SER A 595 -36.97 3.44 12.48
N THR A 596 -36.04 4.24 13.04
CA THR A 596 -36.11 4.71 14.42
C THR A 596 -37.22 5.75 14.58
N ARG A 597 -37.29 6.75 13.70
CA ARG A 597 -38.32 7.80 13.74
C ARG A 597 -39.74 7.25 13.67
N ARG A 598 -40.02 6.33 12.74
CA ARG A 598 -41.33 5.69 12.60
C ARG A 598 -41.74 4.95 13.87
N ARG A 599 -40.80 4.26 14.53
CA ARG A 599 -41.08 3.51 15.76
C ARG A 599 -41.28 4.41 16.97
N SER A 600 -40.49 5.48 17.10
CA SER A 600 -40.69 6.48 18.15
C SER A 600 -42.06 7.17 18.03
N ALA A 601 -42.51 7.47 16.81
CA ALA A 601 -43.83 8.06 16.58
C ALA A 601 -44.99 7.12 16.98
N THR A 602 -44.86 5.81 16.73
CA THR A 602 -45.88 4.81 17.11
C THR A 602 -45.93 4.52 18.61
N ALA A 603 -44.85 4.75 19.35
CA ALA A 603 -44.72 4.40 20.77
C ALA A 603 -45.36 5.44 21.73
N GLY A 604 -46.13 6.40 21.24
CA GLY A 604 -46.85 7.38 22.08
C GLY A 604 -45.97 8.40 22.82
N GLY A 605 -44.66 8.43 22.54
CA GLY A 605 -43.73 9.41 23.08
C GLY A 605 -43.92 10.77 22.45
N LEU A 606 -44.91 11.54 22.94
CA LEU A 606 -45.09 12.96 22.66
C LEU A 606 -43.91 13.76 23.25
N GLY A 607 -42.84 13.83 22.47
CA GLY A 607 -41.87 14.90 22.49
C GLY A 607 -41.55 15.20 21.04
N SER A 608 -42.09 16.31 20.52
CA SER A 608 -41.82 16.84 19.19
C SER A 608 -40.35 16.65 18.80
N LEU A 609 -40.03 15.61 18.02
CA LEU A 609 -38.78 15.61 17.24
C LEU A 609 -38.88 16.87 16.40
N SER A 610 -37.99 17.84 16.69
CA SER A 610 -38.02 19.16 16.08
C SER A 610 -38.21 19.02 14.56
N THR A 611 -39.03 19.86 13.95
CA THR A 611 -39.22 19.86 12.48
C THR A 611 -38.03 20.50 11.74
N GLY A 612 -36.88 20.62 12.39
CA GLY A 612 -35.66 21.21 11.82
C GLY A 612 -35.07 20.34 10.71
N PHE A 613 -34.41 20.97 9.74
CA PHE A 613 -33.75 20.28 8.63
C PHE A 613 -32.83 19.13 9.09
N TRP A 614 -32.11 19.32 10.18
CA TRP A 614 -31.18 18.34 10.77
C TRP A 614 -31.85 17.12 11.41
N SER A 615 -33.16 17.15 11.70
CA SER A 615 -33.90 15.99 12.20
C SER A 615 -34.44 15.10 11.05
N SER A 616 -34.21 15.49 9.80
CA SER A 616 -34.67 14.78 8.60
C SER A 616 -33.84 13.53 8.31
N SER A 617 -34.53 12.42 8.02
CA SER A 617 -33.91 11.16 7.57
C SER A 617 -33.13 11.37 6.26
N VAL A 618 -33.56 12.30 5.41
CA VAL A 618 -32.85 12.66 4.16
C VAL A 618 -31.53 13.35 4.46
N ALA A 619 -31.52 14.31 5.39
CA ALA A 619 -30.29 15.01 5.78
C ALA A 619 -29.28 14.05 6.42
N ALA A 620 -29.74 13.12 7.26
CA ALA A 620 -28.90 12.07 7.82
C ALA A 620 -28.33 11.13 6.75
N GLY A 621 -29.15 10.73 5.77
CA GLY A 621 -28.69 9.96 4.61
C GLY A 621 -27.61 10.69 3.81
N ILE A 622 -27.81 11.98 3.54
CA ILE A 622 -26.81 12.82 2.85
C ILE A 622 -25.51 12.90 3.67
N ALA A 623 -25.62 13.13 4.98
CA ALA A 623 -24.46 13.13 5.87
C ALA A 623 -23.71 11.79 5.82
N GLY A 624 -24.42 10.66 5.82
CA GLY A 624 -23.83 9.34 5.66
C GLY A 624 -23.06 9.18 4.34
N ALA A 625 -23.65 9.60 3.22
CA ALA A 625 -22.97 9.58 1.92
C ALA A 625 -21.71 10.47 1.92
N LEU A 626 -21.82 11.71 2.44
CA LEU A 626 -20.69 12.63 2.52
C LEU A 626 -19.56 12.09 3.40
N PHE A 627 -19.89 11.51 4.56
CA PHE A 627 -18.91 10.95 5.48
C PHE A 627 -18.16 9.77 4.88
N VAL A 628 -18.84 8.92 4.12
CA VAL A 628 -18.20 7.75 3.53
C VAL A 628 -17.35 8.13 2.32
N VAL A 629 -17.87 8.90 1.36
CA VAL A 629 -17.20 9.06 0.05
C VAL A 629 -16.71 10.46 -0.30
N VAL A 630 -17.04 11.51 0.45
CA VAL A 630 -16.62 12.89 0.09
C VAL A 630 -15.62 13.46 1.09
N LEU A 631 -15.83 13.24 2.39
CA LEU A 631 -14.92 13.77 3.40
C LEU A 631 -13.55 13.11 3.30
N GLY A 632 -12.51 13.94 3.41
CA GLY A 632 -11.14 13.49 3.66
C GLY A 632 -10.79 13.50 5.13
N ASN A 633 -9.59 13.04 5.44
CA ASN A 633 -9.06 13.09 6.80
C ASN A 633 -8.70 14.52 7.24
N LEU A 634 -8.24 14.68 8.49
CA LEU A 634 -7.98 16.00 9.06
C LEU A 634 -6.74 16.69 8.47
N ASP A 635 -5.84 15.95 7.83
CA ASP A 635 -4.59 16.51 7.29
C ASP A 635 -4.84 17.54 6.20
N GLY A 636 -5.85 17.36 5.33
CA GLY A 636 -6.20 18.38 4.34
C GLY A 636 -6.58 19.73 4.97
N ALA A 637 -7.29 19.72 6.10
CA ALA A 637 -7.60 20.92 6.86
C ALA A 637 -6.36 21.51 7.55
N VAL A 638 -5.46 20.66 8.04
CA VAL A 638 -4.16 21.07 8.61
C VAL A 638 -3.31 21.78 7.55
N GLN A 639 -3.20 21.24 6.34
CA GLN A 639 -2.44 21.86 5.24
C GLN A 639 -3.01 23.24 4.83
N LEU A 640 -4.34 23.39 4.84
CA LEU A 640 -4.99 24.69 4.61
C LEU A 640 -4.69 25.67 5.75
N GLY A 641 -4.69 25.21 7.00
CA GLY A 641 -4.29 26.00 8.17
C GLY A 641 -2.83 26.43 8.12
N GLU A 642 -1.93 25.51 7.75
CA GLU A 642 -0.49 25.78 7.52
C GLU A 642 -0.32 26.84 6.42
N SER A 643 -1.06 26.73 5.32
CA SER A 643 -1.03 27.69 4.22
C SER A 643 -1.56 29.07 4.64
N ALA A 644 -2.67 29.11 5.40
CA ALA A 644 -3.21 30.35 5.94
C ALA A 644 -2.23 31.01 6.92
N TRP A 645 -1.57 30.22 7.78
CA TRP A 645 -0.55 30.71 8.70
C TRP A 645 0.66 31.30 7.97
N ARG A 646 1.12 30.64 6.90
CA ARG A 646 2.20 31.16 6.03
C ARG A 646 1.85 32.52 5.43
N VAL A 647 0.64 32.66 4.90
CA VAL A 647 0.18 33.91 4.28
C VAL A 647 -0.03 35.02 5.31
N VAL A 648 -0.78 34.73 6.38
CA VAL A 648 -1.25 35.76 7.32
C VAL A 648 -0.18 36.15 8.32
N VAL A 649 0.58 35.17 8.85
CA VAL A 649 1.52 35.41 9.95
C VAL A 649 2.95 35.59 9.44
N GLN A 650 3.36 34.80 8.45
CA GLN A 650 4.73 34.82 7.95
C GLN A 650 4.92 35.74 6.73
N GLY A 651 3.83 36.24 6.13
CA GLY A 651 3.89 37.06 4.91
C GLY A 651 4.47 36.31 3.69
N LEU A 652 4.44 34.98 3.71
CA LEU A 652 4.94 34.11 2.66
C LEU A 652 3.80 33.68 1.72
N PRO A 653 4.08 33.32 0.46
CA PRO A 653 3.08 32.69 -0.40
C PRO A 653 2.47 31.44 0.24
N ALA A 654 1.21 31.14 -0.10
CA ALA A 654 0.56 29.90 0.29
C ALA A 654 1.40 28.70 -0.17
N GLY A 655 1.48 27.67 0.67
CA GLY A 655 2.14 26.42 0.28
C GLY A 655 1.37 25.69 -0.81
N GLU A 656 2.03 24.75 -1.49
CA GLU A 656 1.34 23.79 -2.36
C GLU A 656 0.60 22.76 -1.49
N PHE A 657 -0.60 22.36 -1.94
CA PHE A 657 -1.34 21.28 -1.29
C PHE A 657 -0.72 19.94 -1.69
N ASP A 658 -0.19 19.21 -0.72
CA ASP A 658 0.39 17.90 -0.91
C ASP A 658 -0.73 16.84 -0.93
N PHE A 659 -1.07 16.43 -2.15
CA PHE A 659 -2.06 15.40 -2.41
C PHE A 659 -1.72 14.06 -1.73
N TRP A 660 -0.44 13.68 -1.65
CA TRP A 660 0.01 12.38 -1.15
C TRP A 660 0.12 12.32 0.37
N ARG A 661 0.47 13.44 1.01
CA ARG A 661 0.59 13.51 2.48
C ARG A 661 -0.68 13.00 3.18
N SER A 662 -1.86 13.36 2.67
CA SER A 662 -3.13 12.94 3.26
C SER A 662 -3.42 11.43 3.11
N SER A 663 -2.73 10.68 2.25
CA SER A 663 -2.85 9.21 2.17
C SER A 663 -1.63 8.46 2.72
N ARG A 664 -0.71 9.19 3.37
CA ARG A 664 0.54 8.69 3.96
C ARG A 664 0.73 9.25 5.37
N MET A 665 -0.34 9.19 6.16
CA MET A 665 -0.38 9.71 7.55
C MET A 665 0.47 8.90 8.54
N MET A 666 1.01 7.77 8.12
CA MET A 666 1.98 6.95 8.84
C MET A 666 3.28 6.97 8.01
N PRO A 667 4.17 7.97 8.21
CA PRO A 667 5.31 8.23 7.33
C PRO A 667 6.49 7.27 7.57
N PRO A 668 7.35 7.05 6.54
CA PRO A 668 8.38 5.99 6.43
C PRO A 668 9.60 6.11 7.36
N ASP A 669 9.54 6.91 8.41
CA ASP A 669 10.57 6.87 9.46
C ASP A 669 10.23 5.69 10.38
N PRO A 670 11.18 4.84 10.81
CA PRO A 670 10.86 3.66 11.59
C PRO A 670 9.90 4.03 12.73
N PRO A 671 8.64 3.56 12.65
CA PRO A 671 8.32 2.27 12.06
C PRO A 671 7.56 2.19 10.70
N GLY A 672 7.02 3.25 10.11
CA GLY A 672 5.80 3.08 9.29
C GLY A 672 5.87 3.36 7.78
N HIS A 673 5.78 2.34 6.90
CA HIS A 673 5.59 2.51 5.45
C HIS A 673 4.10 2.46 5.01
N GLU A 674 3.14 2.68 5.91
CA GLU A 674 1.76 2.31 5.66
C GLU A 674 0.96 3.29 4.79
N ILE A 675 0.20 2.71 3.85
CA ILE A 675 -0.75 3.44 3.01
C ILE A 675 -2.05 3.62 3.79
N THR A 676 -2.51 4.87 3.93
CA THR A 676 -3.68 5.24 4.77
C THR A 676 -4.74 5.97 3.93
N GLU A 677 -5.08 5.38 2.79
CA GLU A 677 -6.13 5.91 1.92
C GLU A 677 -7.51 5.91 2.58
N PHE A 678 -8.33 6.87 2.15
CA PHE A 678 -9.76 6.95 2.44
C PHE A 678 -10.54 6.95 1.12
N PRO A 679 -11.85 6.61 1.12
CA PRO A 679 -12.58 6.35 -0.12
C PRO A 679 -12.50 7.48 -1.16
N PHE A 680 -12.60 8.75 -0.74
CA PHE A 680 -12.48 9.87 -1.69
C PHE A 680 -11.11 9.93 -2.37
N PHE A 681 -10.02 9.68 -1.62
CA PHE A 681 -8.67 9.58 -2.21
C PHE A 681 -8.60 8.44 -3.23
N THR A 682 -9.06 7.23 -2.86
CA THR A 682 -9.07 6.06 -3.74
C THR A 682 -9.85 6.33 -5.04
N PHE A 683 -11.04 6.94 -4.97
CA PHE A 683 -11.81 7.30 -6.16
C PHE A 683 -11.15 8.40 -6.99
N LEU A 684 -10.53 9.39 -6.35
CA LEU A 684 -9.85 10.49 -7.03
C LEU A 684 -8.57 10.02 -7.74
N PHE A 685 -7.84 9.09 -7.11
CA PHE A 685 -6.70 8.42 -7.73
C PHE A 685 -7.14 7.59 -8.93
N ALA A 686 -8.33 6.99 -8.88
CA ALA A 686 -9.04 6.37 -10.00
C ALA A 686 -8.35 5.13 -10.61
N ASP A 687 -7.62 4.39 -9.80
CA ASP A 687 -7.20 3.03 -10.14
C ASP A 687 -8.37 2.08 -9.87
N LEU A 688 -8.68 1.20 -10.82
CA LEU A 688 -9.86 0.33 -10.76
C LEU A 688 -9.53 -0.94 -9.94
N HIS A 689 -8.86 -0.74 -8.81
CA HIS A 689 -8.41 -1.81 -7.93
C HIS A 689 -9.58 -2.55 -7.25
N ALA A 690 -9.28 -3.76 -6.80
CA ALA A 690 -10.15 -4.62 -6.00
C ALA A 690 -10.90 -3.89 -4.86
N HIS A 691 -10.19 -3.10 -4.04
CA HIS A 691 -10.80 -2.42 -2.89
C HIS A 691 -11.75 -1.29 -3.30
N LEU A 692 -11.48 -0.55 -4.39
CA LEU A 692 -12.38 0.47 -4.92
C LEU A 692 -13.71 -0.17 -5.34
N MET A 693 -13.63 -1.24 -6.13
CA MET A 693 -14.80 -1.95 -6.63
C MET A 693 -15.61 -2.64 -5.52
N ALA A 694 -14.97 -2.99 -4.40
CA ALA A 694 -15.62 -3.62 -3.25
C ALA A 694 -16.47 -2.65 -2.41
N LEU A 695 -16.11 -1.36 -2.34
CA LEU A 695 -16.77 -0.34 -1.49
C LEU A 695 -18.31 -0.31 -1.57
N PRO A 696 -18.98 -0.36 -2.73
CA PRO A 696 -20.44 -0.36 -2.74
C PRO A 696 -21.02 -1.67 -2.19
N PHE A 697 -20.35 -2.81 -2.42
CA PHE A 697 -20.84 -4.12 -1.97
C PHE A 697 -20.63 -4.35 -0.48
N THR A 698 -19.60 -3.75 0.11
CA THR A 698 -19.44 -3.75 1.57
C THR A 698 -20.59 -3.00 2.25
N ILE A 699 -21.02 -1.86 1.70
CA ILE A 699 -22.17 -1.11 2.25
C ILE A 699 -23.50 -1.81 1.97
N VAL A 700 -23.66 -2.47 0.80
CA VAL A 700 -24.82 -3.34 0.54
C VAL A 700 -24.87 -4.49 1.55
N ALA A 701 -23.74 -5.10 1.90
CA ALA A 701 -23.66 -6.12 2.94
C ALA A 701 -24.11 -5.56 4.30
N LEU A 702 -23.68 -4.36 4.67
CA LEU A 702 -24.16 -3.66 5.88
C LEU A 702 -25.66 -3.36 5.82
N GLY A 703 -26.19 -2.94 4.67
CA GLY A 703 -27.62 -2.72 4.44
C GLY A 703 -28.46 -3.99 4.64
N LEU A 704 -28.00 -5.12 4.10
CA LEU A 704 -28.64 -6.41 4.28
C LEU A 704 -28.54 -6.91 5.73
N ALA A 705 -27.38 -6.72 6.38
CA ALA A 705 -27.19 -7.04 7.79
C ALA A 705 -28.12 -6.20 8.68
N ALA A 706 -28.24 -4.89 8.43
CA ALA A 706 -29.19 -4.01 9.10
C ALA A 706 -30.64 -4.48 8.87
N ALA A 707 -31.00 -4.91 7.65
CA ALA A 707 -32.31 -5.46 7.35
C ALA A 707 -32.60 -6.78 8.09
N VAL A 708 -31.58 -7.61 8.37
CA VAL A 708 -31.71 -8.80 9.22
C VAL A 708 -31.99 -8.39 10.67
N ALA A 709 -31.16 -7.50 11.24
CA ALA A 709 -31.29 -7.05 12.62
C ALA A 709 -32.64 -6.33 12.88
N ILE A 710 -33.02 -5.39 12.02
CA ILE A 710 -34.27 -4.63 12.12
C ILE A 710 -35.50 -5.51 11.83
N GLY A 711 -35.41 -6.40 10.85
CA GLY A 711 -36.52 -7.24 10.41
C GLY A 711 -36.96 -8.28 11.43
N ALA A 712 -36.01 -8.81 12.21
CA ALA A 712 -36.30 -9.80 13.24
C ALA A 712 -37.16 -9.21 14.38
N TYR A 713 -36.85 -7.98 14.82
CA TYR A 713 -37.62 -7.27 15.83
C TYR A 713 -39.10 -7.03 15.41
N ARG A 714 -39.36 -6.68 14.14
CA ARG A 714 -40.74 -6.48 13.65
C ARG A 714 -41.62 -7.74 13.67
N SER A 715 -41.02 -8.93 13.55
CA SER A 715 -41.76 -10.20 13.54
C SER A 715 -42.35 -10.57 14.91
N VAL A 716 -41.82 -10.02 16.01
CA VAL A 716 -42.36 -10.22 17.36
C VAL A 716 -43.68 -9.48 17.59
N ASN A 717 -43.91 -8.34 16.92
CA ASN A 717 -45.05 -7.44 17.15
C ASN A 717 -46.26 -7.67 16.21
N GLY A 718 -46.39 -8.84 15.58
CA GLY A 718 -47.67 -9.24 14.96
C GLY A 718 -47.63 -9.85 13.56
N GLU A 719 -46.48 -9.99 12.89
CA GLU A 719 -46.38 -10.70 11.61
C GLU A 719 -45.55 -12.00 11.71
N ARG A 720 -46.19 -13.11 11.33
CA ARG A 720 -45.85 -14.53 11.56
C ARG A 720 -44.47 -14.97 11.01
N ARG A 721 -43.86 -15.92 11.73
CA ARG A 721 -42.83 -16.95 11.40
C ARG A 721 -42.19 -16.92 9.99
N TRP A 722 -40.85 -16.98 9.95
CA TRP A 722 -39.95 -17.34 8.83
C TRP A 722 -40.64 -17.57 7.47
N GLY A 723 -40.90 -16.48 6.73
CA GLY A 723 -41.33 -16.55 5.34
C GLY A 723 -40.16 -16.70 4.37
N LEU A 724 -40.45 -17.10 3.13
CA LEU A 724 -39.49 -17.18 2.00
C LEU A 724 -38.61 -15.92 1.86
N SER A 725 -39.15 -14.72 2.17
CA SER A 725 -38.40 -13.47 2.12
C SER A 725 -37.28 -13.35 3.16
N ALA A 726 -37.42 -13.98 4.34
CA ALA A 726 -36.37 -13.97 5.37
C ALA A 726 -35.21 -14.90 4.99
N VAL A 727 -35.53 -16.09 4.46
CA VAL A 727 -34.52 -17.02 3.91
C VAL A 727 -33.84 -16.38 2.70
N GLY A 728 -34.60 -15.76 1.80
CA GLY A 728 -34.05 -15.01 0.66
C GLY A 728 -33.12 -13.87 1.09
N ARG A 729 -33.42 -13.16 2.19
CA ARG A 729 -32.53 -12.13 2.74
C ARG A 729 -31.21 -12.72 3.25
N LEU A 730 -31.26 -13.81 4.02
CA LEU A 730 -30.04 -14.47 4.50
C LEU A 730 -29.22 -15.04 3.33
N ALA A 731 -29.88 -15.61 2.31
CA ALA A 731 -29.22 -16.12 1.12
C ALA A 731 -28.52 -15.00 0.35
N VAL A 732 -29.20 -13.90 0.03
CA VAL A 732 -28.59 -12.76 -0.67
C VAL A 732 -27.50 -12.10 0.16
N MET A 733 -27.67 -11.99 1.48
CA MET A 733 -26.59 -11.52 2.37
C MET A 733 -25.37 -12.45 2.30
N GLY A 734 -25.57 -13.77 2.31
CA GLY A 734 -24.50 -14.75 2.15
C GLY A 734 -23.79 -14.65 0.80
N VAL A 735 -24.53 -14.51 -0.30
CA VAL A 735 -23.95 -14.33 -1.64
C VAL A 735 -23.18 -13.01 -1.75
N VAL A 736 -23.71 -11.89 -1.25
CA VAL A 736 -23.00 -10.60 -1.27
C VAL A 736 -21.72 -10.66 -0.43
N ILE A 737 -21.77 -11.23 0.78
CA ILE A 737 -20.57 -11.39 1.61
C ILE A 737 -19.57 -12.35 0.95
N GLY A 738 -20.04 -13.47 0.40
CA GLY A 738 -19.21 -14.39 -0.39
C GLY A 738 -18.52 -13.71 -1.56
N SER A 739 -19.21 -12.76 -2.22
CA SER A 739 -18.63 -11.99 -3.32
C SER A 739 -17.47 -11.11 -2.89
N LEU A 740 -17.48 -10.58 -1.66
CA LEU A 740 -16.36 -9.78 -1.14
C LEU A 740 -15.07 -10.59 -1.16
N ARG A 741 -15.12 -11.91 -0.95
CA ARG A 741 -13.94 -12.78 -1.03
C ARG A 741 -13.31 -12.83 -2.43
N VAL A 742 -14.11 -12.64 -3.48
CA VAL A 742 -13.66 -12.71 -4.89
C VAL A 742 -13.52 -11.34 -5.57
N ILE A 743 -13.97 -10.26 -4.91
CA ILE A 743 -13.72 -8.86 -5.30
C ILE A 743 -12.49 -8.31 -4.56
N ASN A 744 -12.43 -8.51 -3.24
CA ASN A 744 -11.33 -8.07 -2.37
C ASN A 744 -11.30 -8.93 -1.09
N ALA A 745 -10.48 -9.99 -1.07
CA ALA A 745 -10.51 -10.99 0.00
C ALA A 745 -10.34 -10.45 1.42
N TRP A 746 -9.68 -9.31 1.57
CA TRP A 746 -9.46 -8.60 2.83
C TRP A 746 -10.75 -8.14 3.51
N ASP A 747 -11.83 -7.89 2.76
CA ASP A 747 -13.12 -7.47 3.32
C ASP A 747 -13.91 -8.64 3.92
N TYR A 748 -13.73 -9.86 3.39
CA TYR A 748 -14.56 -11.01 3.75
C TYR A 748 -14.67 -11.28 5.27
N PRO A 749 -13.57 -11.32 6.05
CA PRO A 749 -13.66 -11.66 7.47
C PRO A 749 -14.48 -10.65 8.30
N ALA A 750 -14.26 -9.36 8.10
CA ALA A 750 -14.90 -8.30 8.88
C ALA A 750 -16.41 -8.26 8.62
N TYR A 751 -16.82 -8.27 7.35
CA TYR A 751 -18.24 -8.22 7.01
C TYR A 751 -18.98 -9.52 7.33
N LEU A 752 -18.30 -10.66 7.32
CA LEU A 752 -18.87 -11.92 7.81
C LEU A 752 -19.14 -11.87 9.32
N ALA A 753 -18.19 -11.35 10.10
CA ALA A 753 -18.35 -11.20 11.55
C ALA A 753 -19.50 -10.22 11.87
N ILE A 754 -19.61 -9.11 11.14
CA ILE A 754 -20.72 -8.16 11.29
C ILE A 754 -22.06 -8.81 10.92
N ALA A 755 -22.12 -9.63 9.87
CA ALA A 755 -23.34 -10.32 9.48
C ALA A 755 -23.79 -11.35 10.53
N ALA A 756 -22.85 -12.12 11.10
CA ALA A 756 -23.12 -13.01 12.23
C ALA A 756 -23.60 -12.22 13.46
N GLY A 757 -22.99 -11.07 13.75
CA GLY A 757 -23.43 -10.17 14.82
C GLY A 757 -24.83 -9.59 14.57
N ALA A 758 -25.18 -9.25 13.33
CA ALA A 758 -26.52 -8.78 12.97
C ALA A 758 -27.58 -9.88 13.10
N VAL A 759 -27.25 -11.13 12.74
CA VAL A 759 -28.07 -12.31 13.03
C VAL A 759 -28.25 -12.47 14.54
N ALA A 760 -27.18 -12.33 15.33
CA ALA A 760 -27.23 -12.41 16.78
C ALA A 760 -28.13 -11.34 17.40
N ILE A 761 -28.00 -10.08 16.97
CA ILE A 761 -28.87 -8.97 17.38
C ILE A 761 -30.33 -9.31 17.07
N GLY A 762 -30.61 -9.78 15.86
CA GLY A 762 -31.96 -10.13 15.44
C GLY A 762 -32.58 -11.25 16.29
N GLU A 763 -31.84 -12.32 16.57
CA GLU A 763 -32.33 -13.44 17.38
C GLU A 763 -32.48 -13.07 18.87
N LEU A 764 -31.54 -12.33 19.45
CA LEU A 764 -31.61 -11.87 20.85
C LEU A 764 -32.82 -10.97 21.08
N LEU A 765 -33.06 -10.02 20.18
CA LEU A 765 -34.22 -9.14 20.24
C LEU A 765 -35.54 -9.89 20.01
N SER A 766 -35.53 -10.91 19.14
CA SER A 766 -36.73 -11.70 18.85
C SER A 766 -37.17 -12.60 20.01
N HIS A 767 -36.22 -13.03 20.83
CA HIS A 767 -36.44 -14.00 21.90
C HIS A 767 -36.32 -13.42 23.31
N GLY A 768 -35.97 -12.14 23.44
CA GLY A 768 -35.96 -11.44 24.73
C GLY A 768 -34.77 -11.78 25.64
N GLY A 769 -33.72 -12.45 25.14
CA GLY A 769 -32.55 -12.81 25.94
C GLY A 769 -31.66 -13.89 25.35
N VAL A 770 -30.64 -14.28 26.13
CA VAL A 770 -29.65 -15.31 25.78
C VAL A 770 -30.15 -16.68 26.26
N GLY A 771 -30.10 -17.70 25.39
CA GLY A 771 -30.43 -19.09 25.74
C GLY A 771 -29.88 -20.06 24.69
N LEU A 772 -29.80 -21.36 25.02
CA LEU A 772 -29.21 -22.37 24.14
C LEU A 772 -29.91 -22.44 22.76
N THR A 773 -31.24 -22.34 22.71
CA THR A 773 -32.00 -22.32 21.45
C THR A 773 -31.67 -21.09 20.60
N VAL A 774 -31.45 -19.93 21.23
CA VAL A 774 -31.05 -18.70 20.56
C VAL A 774 -29.64 -18.85 19.99
N ALA A 775 -28.70 -19.38 20.77
CA ALA A 775 -27.34 -19.66 20.32
C ALA A 775 -27.30 -20.65 19.14
N LEU A 776 -28.09 -21.74 19.19
CA LEU A 776 -28.21 -22.69 18.08
C LEU A 776 -28.78 -22.04 16.82
N ARG A 777 -29.80 -21.17 16.94
CA ARG A 777 -30.36 -20.44 15.79
C ARG A 777 -29.36 -19.47 15.17
N ILE A 778 -28.60 -18.76 16.01
CA ILE A 778 -27.51 -17.89 15.54
C ILE A 778 -26.48 -18.71 14.78
N GLY A 779 -26.05 -19.85 15.33
CA GLY A 779 -25.12 -20.78 14.69
C GLY A 779 -25.61 -21.28 13.34
N VAL A 780 -26.84 -21.81 13.27
CA VAL A 780 -27.43 -22.35 12.04
C VAL A 780 -27.60 -21.26 10.97
N LYS A 781 -28.12 -20.09 11.33
CA LYS A 781 -28.29 -18.98 10.37
C LYS A 781 -26.96 -18.45 9.86
N SER A 782 -25.97 -18.31 10.73
CA SER A 782 -24.63 -17.87 10.34
C SER A 782 -23.94 -18.91 9.46
N ALA A 783 -24.07 -20.20 9.78
CA ALA A 783 -23.57 -21.30 8.94
C ALA A 783 -24.26 -21.33 7.57
N PHE A 784 -25.57 -21.02 7.50
CA PHE A 784 -26.29 -20.90 6.23
C PHE A 784 -25.76 -19.74 5.36
N VAL A 785 -25.49 -18.58 5.96
CA VAL A 785 -24.89 -17.41 5.28
C VAL A 785 -23.51 -17.76 4.71
N VAL A 786 -22.65 -18.41 5.52
CA VAL A 786 -21.32 -18.88 5.09
C VAL A 786 -21.43 -19.91 3.98
N GLY A 787 -22.29 -20.93 4.17
CA GLY A 787 -22.46 -22.03 3.23
C GLY A 787 -22.95 -21.57 1.87
N ILE A 788 -23.98 -20.71 1.81
CA ILE A 788 -24.47 -20.15 0.55
C ILE A 788 -23.42 -19.26 -0.11
N GLY A 789 -22.74 -18.41 0.65
CA GLY A 789 -21.69 -17.53 0.12
C GLY A 789 -20.56 -18.32 -0.53
N TYR A 790 -20.09 -19.39 0.12
CA TYR A 790 -19.04 -20.26 -0.40
C TYR A 790 -19.49 -21.04 -1.64
N VAL A 791 -20.69 -21.63 -1.60
CA VAL A 791 -21.23 -22.42 -2.72
C VAL A 791 -21.47 -21.55 -3.96
N ALA A 792 -21.96 -20.32 -3.79
CA ALA A 792 -22.22 -19.40 -4.90
C ALA A 792 -20.96 -19.06 -5.71
N PHE A 793 -19.78 -19.08 -5.07
CA PHE A 793 -18.48 -18.79 -5.70
C PHE A 793 -17.55 -20.01 -5.75
N LEU A 794 -18.11 -21.22 -5.67
CA LEU A 794 -17.34 -22.46 -5.70
C LEU A 794 -16.40 -22.58 -6.93
N PRO A 795 -16.79 -22.18 -8.17
CA PRO A 795 -15.86 -22.21 -9.31
C PRO A 795 -14.58 -21.39 -9.09
N TYR A 796 -14.69 -20.22 -8.44
CA TYR A 796 -13.54 -19.39 -8.09
C TYR A 796 -12.67 -20.09 -7.04
N HIS A 797 -13.27 -20.64 -5.98
CA HIS A 797 -12.51 -21.29 -4.91
C HIS A 797 -11.76 -22.55 -5.36
N ARG A 798 -12.22 -23.19 -6.44
CA ARG A 798 -11.53 -24.34 -7.03
C ARG A 798 -10.27 -23.92 -7.80
N SER A 799 -10.31 -22.82 -8.52
CA SER A 799 -9.23 -22.33 -9.39
C SER A 799 -8.24 -21.42 -8.66
N TYR A 800 -8.70 -20.58 -7.74
CA TYR A 800 -7.84 -19.64 -7.02
C TYR A 800 -6.81 -20.35 -6.13
N GLU A 801 -5.58 -19.84 -6.16
CA GLU A 801 -4.46 -20.28 -5.33
C GLU A 801 -4.00 -19.14 -4.42
N THR A 802 -3.79 -19.43 -3.14
CA THR A 802 -3.34 -18.45 -2.15
C THR A 802 -1.89 -18.72 -1.80
N PHE A 803 -0.99 -17.80 -2.13
CA PHE A 803 0.45 -17.96 -1.88
C PHE A 803 0.84 -17.75 -0.41
N PHE A 804 0.07 -16.95 0.33
CA PHE A 804 0.30 -16.65 1.75
C PHE A 804 -0.99 -16.93 2.53
N SER A 805 -0.89 -17.73 3.59
CA SER A 805 -2.08 -18.14 4.36
C SER A 805 -1.91 -18.03 5.86
N SER A 806 -0.69 -17.73 6.34
CA SER A 806 -0.44 -17.53 7.76
C SER A 806 -0.58 -16.06 8.18
N ILE A 807 -0.62 -15.88 9.49
CA ILE A 807 -0.70 -14.59 10.17
C ILE A 807 0.59 -14.45 10.97
N GLU A 808 1.24 -13.30 10.87
CA GLU A 808 2.46 -12.97 11.59
C GLU A 808 2.20 -11.87 12.61
N SER A 809 3.04 -11.79 13.64
CA SER A 809 3.02 -10.66 14.55
C SER A 809 3.54 -9.41 13.84
N THR A 810 2.84 -8.30 14.06
CA THR A 810 3.29 -6.99 13.60
C THR A 810 4.51 -6.52 14.40
N THR A 811 5.45 -5.79 13.78
CA THR A 811 6.64 -5.26 14.48
C THR A 811 6.41 -3.89 15.13
N ASN A 812 5.32 -3.22 14.77
CA ASN A 812 5.06 -1.80 15.02
C ASN A 812 3.65 -1.52 15.56
N THR A 813 3.46 -0.40 16.26
CA THR A 813 2.13 0.01 16.76
C THR A 813 1.70 1.34 16.18
N THR A 814 0.40 1.56 16.04
CA THR A 814 -0.14 2.81 15.51
C THR A 814 -0.01 3.91 16.55
N VAL A 815 0.47 5.09 16.15
CA VAL A 815 0.52 6.26 17.03
C VAL A 815 -0.86 6.94 17.09
N LEU A 816 -1.32 7.28 18.30
CA LEU A 816 -2.69 7.77 18.51
C LEU A 816 -3.00 9.03 17.70
N TRP A 817 -2.07 9.98 17.61
CA TRP A 817 -2.31 11.20 16.84
C TRP A 817 -2.52 10.88 15.35
N GLN A 818 -1.81 9.89 14.78
CA GLN A 818 -1.96 9.49 13.37
C GLN A 818 -3.34 8.89 13.15
N PHE A 819 -3.77 8.00 14.04
CA PHE A 819 -5.12 7.45 14.00
C PHE A 819 -6.20 8.54 14.12
N LEU A 820 -6.01 9.51 15.02
CA LEU A 820 -6.92 10.65 15.18
C LEU A 820 -6.86 11.61 13.99
N ALA A 821 -5.72 11.77 13.32
CA ALA A 821 -5.64 12.57 12.11
C ALA A 821 -6.43 11.91 10.96
N ILE A 822 -6.40 10.58 10.88
CA ILE A 822 -7.17 9.80 9.90
C ILE A 822 -8.67 9.84 10.25
N SER A 823 -9.06 9.38 11.44
CA SER A 823 -10.46 9.09 11.80
C SER A 823 -11.09 10.07 12.81
N GLY A 824 -10.41 11.17 13.13
CA GLY A 824 -10.73 12.03 14.28
C GLY A 824 -12.13 12.62 14.28
N LEU A 825 -12.66 13.02 13.11
CA LEU A 825 -14.03 13.52 13.01
C LEU A 825 -15.05 12.47 13.47
N PHE A 826 -14.90 11.23 13.01
CA PHE A 826 -15.80 10.15 13.39
C PHE A 826 -15.64 9.82 14.87
N VAL A 827 -14.39 9.67 15.32
CA VAL A 827 -14.07 9.43 16.73
C VAL A 827 -14.69 10.50 17.63
N PHE A 828 -14.68 11.78 17.23
CA PHE A 828 -15.31 12.87 17.96
C PHE A 828 -16.83 12.72 18.05
N ILE A 829 -17.52 12.41 16.94
CA ILE A 829 -18.98 12.22 16.91
C ILE A 829 -19.39 11.01 17.76
N LEU A 830 -18.75 9.86 17.53
CA LEU A 830 -18.95 8.62 18.29
C LEU A 830 -18.68 8.85 19.78
N GLY A 831 -17.53 9.44 20.11
CA GLY A 831 -17.12 9.75 21.47
C GLY A 831 -18.12 10.65 22.18
N SER A 832 -18.57 11.73 21.52
CA SER A 832 -19.59 12.64 22.07
C SER A 832 -20.88 11.90 22.42
N TYR A 833 -21.38 11.04 21.52
CA TYR A 833 -22.59 10.26 21.77
C TYR A 833 -22.43 9.23 22.89
N TYR A 834 -21.34 8.45 22.87
CA TYR A 834 -21.14 7.39 23.86
C TYR A 834 -20.81 7.94 25.24
N VAL A 835 -20.01 9.02 25.34
CA VAL A 835 -19.78 9.72 26.61
C VAL A 835 -21.10 10.26 27.17
N TRP A 836 -21.94 10.89 26.33
CA TRP A 836 -23.26 11.38 26.74
C TRP A 836 -24.17 10.25 27.21
N THR A 837 -24.16 9.10 26.52
CA THR A 837 -24.96 7.91 26.86
C THR A 837 -24.48 7.25 28.16
N LEU A 838 -23.17 7.27 28.39
CA LEU A 838 -22.52 6.70 29.56
C LEU A 838 -22.52 7.64 30.76
N ARG A 839 -22.87 8.93 30.61
CA ARG A 839 -22.80 9.94 31.69
C ARG A 839 -23.41 9.48 33.01
N GLY A 840 -24.59 8.84 32.97
CA GLY A 840 -25.26 8.37 34.19
C GLY A 840 -24.51 7.23 34.87
N PHE A 841 -23.89 6.35 34.08
CA PHE A 841 -23.01 5.29 34.60
C PHE A 841 -21.70 5.87 35.12
N LEU A 842 -21.06 6.79 34.39
CA LEU A 842 -19.81 7.45 34.81
C LEU A 842 -20.01 8.27 36.08
N LEU A 843 -21.11 9.02 36.19
CA LEU A 843 -21.48 9.76 37.40
C LEU A 843 -21.80 8.81 38.56
N ALA A 844 -22.50 7.70 38.32
CA ALA A 844 -22.77 6.70 39.35
C ALA A 844 -21.51 5.95 39.79
N ALA A 845 -20.60 5.64 38.86
CA ALA A 845 -19.31 5.01 39.11
C ALA A 845 -18.39 5.97 39.88
N GLY A 846 -18.30 7.24 39.47
CA GLY A 846 -17.56 8.29 40.17
C GLY A 846 -18.12 8.54 41.58
N ALA A 847 -19.44 8.58 41.74
CA ALA A 847 -20.06 8.67 43.07
C ALA A 847 -19.83 7.40 43.91
N SER A 848 -19.74 6.22 43.29
CA SER A 848 -19.44 4.96 43.98
C SER A 848 -17.97 4.84 44.36
N ALA A 849 -17.05 5.33 43.53
CA ALA A 849 -15.63 5.45 43.83
C ALA A 849 -15.38 6.51 44.91
N GLY A 850 -16.09 7.63 44.86
CA GLY A 850 -16.10 8.64 45.93
C GLY A 850 -16.65 8.09 47.25
N ARG A 851 -17.72 7.30 47.21
CA ARG A 851 -18.24 6.55 48.37
C ARG A 851 -17.29 5.45 48.85
N TRP A 852 -16.52 4.84 47.97
CA TRP A 852 -15.54 3.80 48.30
C TRP A 852 -14.28 4.43 48.94
N LEU A 853 -13.82 5.58 48.43
CA LEU A 853 -12.79 6.41 49.07
C LEU A 853 -13.26 6.95 50.42
N SER A 854 -14.53 7.39 50.54
CA SER A 854 -15.07 7.87 51.82
C SER A 854 -15.32 6.74 52.82
N ARG A 855 -15.56 5.50 52.36
CA ARG A 855 -15.62 4.29 53.20
C ARG A 855 -14.25 3.77 53.64
N LEU A 856 -13.17 4.19 52.98
CA LEU A 856 -11.80 3.95 53.46
C LEU A 856 -11.41 4.92 54.59
N THR A 857 -12.11 6.05 54.73
CA THR A 857 -11.93 7.02 55.82
C THR A 857 -12.92 6.85 56.97
N ASP A 858 -14.11 6.30 56.73
CA ASP A 858 -15.10 6.03 57.77
C ASP A 858 -15.35 4.52 57.90
N THR A 859 -14.70 3.89 58.88
CA THR A 859 -15.09 2.58 59.39
C THR A 859 -16.25 2.75 60.36
N VAL A 860 -17.38 2.07 60.11
CA VAL A 860 -18.25 1.34 61.07
C VAL A 860 -19.68 1.18 60.52
N ALA A 861 -20.15 -0.07 60.61
CA ALA A 861 -21.54 -0.56 60.63
C ALA A 861 -22.42 -0.38 59.37
N ALA A 862 -22.78 -1.49 58.73
CA ALA A 862 -24.02 -2.24 59.02
C ALA A 862 -24.39 -3.18 57.85
N GLU A 863 -24.93 -4.33 58.22
CA GLU A 863 -25.32 -5.46 57.39
C GLU A 863 -26.67 -5.28 56.66
N ASN A 864 -26.85 -6.17 55.68
CA ASN A 864 -28.10 -6.77 55.19
C ASN A 864 -29.06 -5.91 54.35
N GLU A 865 -29.18 -6.28 53.06
CA GLU A 865 -30.49 -6.60 52.48
C GLU A 865 -30.35 -7.41 51.17
N THR A 866 -30.76 -8.67 51.23
CA THR A 866 -30.96 -9.60 50.12
C THR A 866 -32.46 -9.80 49.90
N ALA A 867 -33.02 -9.27 48.80
CA ALA A 867 -34.20 -9.85 48.12
C ALA A 867 -34.61 -9.02 46.89
N ALA A 868 -34.08 -9.36 45.70
CA ALA A 868 -34.71 -9.16 44.37
C ALA A 868 -33.74 -9.64 43.26
N ILE A 869 -33.18 -10.85 43.38
CA ILE A 869 -32.02 -11.31 42.61
C ILE A 869 -32.46 -12.45 41.68
N GLY A 870 -33.18 -12.11 40.61
CA GLY A 870 -33.56 -13.07 39.55
C GLY A 870 -33.27 -12.53 38.15
N ARG A 871 -33.76 -11.32 37.83
CA ARG A 871 -33.49 -10.65 36.54
C ARG A 871 -32.45 -9.53 36.64
N ALA A 872 -32.41 -8.83 37.77
CA ALA A 872 -31.34 -7.88 38.09
C ALA A 872 -29.98 -8.56 38.32
N ALA A 873 -29.98 -9.85 38.68
CA ALA A 873 -28.78 -10.64 38.94
C ALA A 873 -27.96 -10.92 37.66
N GLN A 874 -28.62 -11.25 36.55
CA GLN A 874 -27.97 -11.46 35.26
C GLN A 874 -27.46 -10.16 34.66
N VAL A 875 -28.22 -9.06 34.81
CA VAL A 875 -27.79 -7.72 34.39
C VAL A 875 -26.64 -7.22 35.27
N ARG A 876 -26.67 -7.46 36.59
CA ARG A 876 -25.57 -7.14 37.51
C ARG A 876 -24.35 -8.03 37.29
N ALA A 877 -24.50 -9.31 36.96
CA ALA A 877 -23.38 -10.19 36.63
C ALA A 877 -22.69 -9.75 35.33
N GLY A 878 -23.47 -9.36 34.31
CA GLY A 878 -22.93 -8.75 33.08
C GLY A 878 -22.28 -7.38 33.33
N GLN A 879 -22.85 -6.56 34.21
CA GLN A 879 -22.26 -5.27 34.63
C GLN A 879 -21.00 -5.46 35.47
N VAL A 880 -20.94 -6.46 36.33
CA VAL A 880 -19.78 -6.82 37.16
C VAL A 880 -18.69 -7.44 36.30
N LEU A 881 -19.01 -8.31 35.34
CA LEU A 881 -18.04 -8.80 34.34
C LEU A 881 -17.53 -7.67 33.45
N ALA A 882 -18.37 -6.73 33.05
CA ALA A 882 -17.95 -5.53 32.32
C ALA A 882 -17.10 -4.59 33.18
N LEU A 883 -17.40 -4.44 34.48
CA LEU A 883 -16.63 -3.65 35.45
C LEU A 883 -15.29 -4.31 35.80
N VAL A 884 -15.25 -5.63 35.93
CA VAL A 884 -14.04 -6.42 36.14
C VAL A 884 -13.20 -6.42 34.87
N GLY A 885 -13.82 -6.55 33.69
CA GLY A 885 -13.15 -6.34 32.41
C GLY A 885 -12.62 -4.92 32.22
N LEU A 886 -13.36 -3.90 32.67
CA LEU A 886 -12.91 -2.50 32.69
C LEU A 886 -11.78 -2.26 33.69
N ALA A 887 -11.81 -2.88 34.86
CA ALA A 887 -10.80 -2.73 35.89
C ALA A 887 -9.52 -3.52 35.58
N LEU A 888 -9.64 -4.72 35.02
CA LEU A 888 -8.52 -5.51 34.50
C LEU A 888 -7.95 -4.89 33.23
N GLY A 889 -8.82 -4.38 32.35
CA GLY A 889 -8.43 -3.59 31.18
C GLY A 889 -7.70 -2.33 31.62
N PHE A 890 -8.26 -1.51 32.50
CA PHE A 890 -7.62 -0.30 33.01
C PHE A 890 -6.33 -0.60 33.79
N GLY A 891 -6.29 -1.68 34.59
CA GLY A 891 -5.08 -2.13 35.27
C GLY A 891 -3.99 -2.57 34.31
N TYR A 892 -4.34 -3.35 33.28
CA TYR A 892 -3.42 -3.71 32.19
C TYR A 892 -2.97 -2.47 31.41
N LEU A 893 -3.88 -1.54 31.09
CA LEU A 893 -3.61 -0.30 30.37
C LEU A 893 -2.69 0.65 31.12
N VAL A 894 -2.88 0.82 32.43
CA VAL A 894 -1.98 1.60 33.29
C VAL A 894 -0.61 0.93 33.38
N THR A 895 -0.56 -0.40 33.47
CA THR A 895 0.70 -1.16 33.53
C THR A 895 1.42 -1.18 32.16
N ALA A 896 0.68 -1.19 31.06
CA ALA A 896 1.20 -1.22 29.70
C ALA A 896 1.65 0.18 29.20
N ALA A 897 0.92 1.23 29.59
CA ALA A 897 1.34 2.62 29.39
C ALA A 897 2.52 3.00 30.29
N ALA A 898 2.58 2.51 31.54
CA ALA A 898 3.71 2.74 32.44
C ALA A 898 4.98 1.95 32.07
N SER A 899 4.84 0.85 31.32
CA SER A 899 5.98 0.05 30.83
C SER A 899 6.47 0.46 29.45
N GLY A 900 5.73 1.30 28.71
CA GLY A 900 6.07 1.72 27.35
C GLY A 900 5.93 0.60 26.29
N VAL A 901 5.27 -0.51 26.65
CA VAL A 901 5.22 -1.74 25.83
C VAL A 901 3.97 -1.82 24.95
N ALA A 902 2.86 -1.14 25.29
CA ALA A 902 1.66 -1.11 24.44
C ALA A 902 1.50 0.27 23.78
N GLY A 903 1.35 0.28 22.45
CA GLY A 903 1.04 1.48 21.68
C GLY A 903 -0.19 2.22 22.21
N ASP A 904 -0.13 3.55 22.22
CA ASP A 904 -1.18 4.44 22.73
C ASP A 904 -2.53 4.29 22.00
N THR A 905 -2.52 3.95 20.71
CA THR A 905 -3.74 3.64 19.95
C THR A 905 -4.45 2.38 20.44
N ILE A 906 -3.72 1.33 20.81
CA ILE A 906 -4.30 0.07 21.34
C ILE A 906 -5.13 0.37 22.58
N VAL A 907 -4.58 1.21 23.47
CA VAL A 907 -5.23 1.65 24.70
C VAL A 907 -6.54 2.36 24.39
N PHE A 908 -6.45 3.38 23.53
CA PHE A 908 -7.59 4.19 23.13
C PHE A 908 -8.70 3.34 22.49
N ALA A 909 -8.34 2.53 21.49
CA ALA A 909 -9.28 1.71 20.75
C ALA A 909 -9.93 0.64 21.64
N SER A 910 -9.19 0.02 22.57
CA SER A 910 -9.74 -0.95 23.52
C SER A 910 -10.79 -0.33 24.45
N VAL A 911 -10.53 0.88 24.96
CA VAL A 911 -11.52 1.63 25.77
C VAL A 911 -12.76 1.94 24.93
N ALA A 912 -12.58 2.34 23.67
CA ALA A 912 -13.67 2.60 22.75
C ALA A 912 -14.52 1.33 22.49
N VAL A 913 -13.89 0.17 22.24
CA VAL A 913 -14.60 -1.12 22.07
C VAL A 913 -15.50 -1.42 23.28
N VAL A 914 -14.98 -1.23 24.49
CA VAL A 914 -15.74 -1.50 25.72
C VAL A 914 -16.91 -0.52 25.89
N ALA A 915 -16.67 0.77 25.66
CA ALA A 915 -17.70 1.81 25.77
C ALA A 915 -18.84 1.57 24.76
N VAL A 916 -18.48 1.29 23.50
CA VAL A 916 -19.40 1.00 22.40
C VAL A 916 -20.15 -0.31 22.68
N GLY A 917 -19.44 -1.36 23.09
CA GLY A 917 -20.01 -2.68 23.39
C GLY A 917 -21.01 -2.63 24.55
N TYR A 918 -20.68 -1.89 25.61
CA TYR A 918 -21.61 -1.66 26.72
C TYR A 918 -22.88 -0.93 26.26
N ALA A 919 -22.74 0.12 25.46
CA ALA A 919 -23.88 0.86 24.94
C ALA A 919 -24.77 0.00 24.03
N GLY A 920 -24.17 -0.83 23.17
CA GLY A 920 -24.88 -1.82 22.35
C GLY A 920 -25.62 -2.86 23.19
N ALA A 921 -24.97 -3.46 24.18
CA ALA A 921 -25.59 -4.41 25.11
C ALA A 921 -26.73 -3.77 25.92
N ARG A 922 -26.56 -2.51 26.33
CA ARG A 922 -27.61 -1.73 26.99
C ARG A 922 -28.81 -1.47 26.07
N ALA A 923 -28.58 -1.21 24.79
CA ALA A 923 -29.66 -1.10 23.81
C ALA A 923 -30.47 -2.41 23.73
N LEU A 924 -29.78 -3.56 23.65
CA LEU A 924 -30.43 -4.87 23.60
C LEU A 924 -31.28 -5.20 24.84
N THR A 925 -30.95 -4.64 26.01
CA THR A 925 -31.65 -4.94 27.28
C THR A 925 -32.80 -4.00 27.59
N ARG A 926 -32.84 -2.78 27.03
CA ARG A 926 -33.94 -1.83 27.27
C ARG A 926 -35.17 -2.11 26.42
N PHE A 927 -35.03 -2.81 25.30
CA PHE A 927 -36.12 -3.07 24.33
C PHE A 927 -36.88 -1.79 23.92
N ASP A 928 -36.17 -0.67 23.80
CA ASP A 928 -36.72 0.60 23.35
C ASP A 928 -36.92 0.63 21.82
N ALA A 929 -37.64 1.65 21.34
CA ALA A 929 -37.95 1.82 19.92
C ALA A 929 -36.72 1.87 18.99
N ALA A 930 -35.54 2.22 19.51
CA ALA A 930 -34.29 2.41 18.77
C ALA A 930 -33.27 1.26 18.97
N SER A 931 -33.63 0.24 19.75
CA SER A 931 -32.71 -0.81 20.20
C SER A 931 -32.03 -1.60 19.06
N PRO A 932 -32.70 -1.97 17.95
CA PRO A 932 -32.04 -2.69 16.86
C PRO A 932 -30.98 -1.86 16.13
N GLU A 933 -31.30 -0.60 15.80
CA GLU A 933 -30.42 0.30 15.05
C GLU A 933 -29.23 0.70 15.89
N LEU A 934 -29.44 1.03 17.17
CA LEU A 934 -28.34 1.38 18.05
C LEU A 934 -27.42 0.19 18.34
N ALA A 935 -27.98 -1.03 18.49
CA ALA A 935 -27.18 -2.24 18.63
C ALA A 935 -26.36 -2.53 17.35
N PHE A 936 -26.96 -2.37 16.17
CA PHE A 936 -26.28 -2.56 14.89
C PHE A 936 -25.18 -1.52 14.65
N VAL A 937 -25.46 -0.25 14.92
CA VAL A 937 -24.47 0.84 14.80
C VAL A 937 -23.32 0.64 15.79
N SER A 938 -23.62 0.18 17.01
CA SER A 938 -22.58 -0.16 17.99
C SER A 938 -21.76 -1.39 17.58
N LEU A 939 -22.38 -2.38 16.92
CA LEU A 939 -21.64 -3.51 16.34
C LEU A 939 -20.67 -3.04 15.24
N ALA A 940 -21.11 -2.16 14.34
CA ALA A 940 -20.26 -1.62 13.27
C ALA A 940 -19.09 -0.79 13.83
N ALA A 941 -19.36 0.12 14.77
CA ALA A 941 -18.32 0.92 15.42
C ALA A 941 -17.36 0.06 16.24
N GLY A 942 -17.88 -0.94 16.98
CA GLY A 942 -17.06 -1.87 17.74
C GLY A 942 -16.15 -2.72 16.85
N ALA A 943 -16.67 -3.20 15.71
CA ALA A 943 -15.88 -3.92 14.72
C ALA A 943 -14.74 -3.06 14.16
N ALA A 944 -14.99 -1.77 13.87
CA ALA A 944 -13.96 -0.85 13.41
C ALA A 944 -12.81 -0.71 14.43
N PHE A 945 -13.12 -0.46 15.70
CA PHE A 945 -12.06 -0.37 16.73
C PHE A 945 -11.36 -1.71 16.99
N MET A 946 -12.06 -2.84 16.88
CA MET A 946 -11.43 -4.17 16.97
C MET A 946 -10.46 -4.43 15.82
N ILE A 947 -10.75 -3.96 14.60
CA ILE A 947 -9.84 -4.02 13.46
C ILE A 947 -8.58 -3.21 13.76
N VAL A 948 -8.72 -1.97 14.27
CA VAL A 948 -7.58 -1.13 14.67
C VAL A 948 -6.70 -1.84 15.70
N VAL A 949 -7.30 -2.43 16.75
CA VAL A 949 -6.57 -3.22 17.75
C VAL A 949 -5.88 -4.43 17.10
N GLY A 950 -6.56 -5.15 16.21
CA GLY A 950 -6.03 -6.33 15.54
C GLY A 950 -4.78 -6.05 14.72
N LEU A 951 -4.74 -4.95 13.96
CA LEU A 951 -3.62 -4.59 13.08
C LEU A 951 -2.33 -4.21 13.83
N ASP A 952 -2.48 -3.77 15.08
CA ASP A 952 -1.34 -3.51 15.97
C ASP A 952 -0.78 -4.80 16.60
N PHE A 953 -1.50 -5.93 16.51
CA PHE A 953 -1.01 -7.24 16.97
C PHE A 953 -0.57 -8.15 15.82
N VAL A 954 -1.33 -8.17 14.72
CA VAL A 954 -1.18 -9.15 13.66
C VAL A 954 -1.26 -8.55 12.26
N ARG A 955 -0.53 -9.17 11.34
CA ARG A 955 -0.51 -8.90 9.89
C ARG A 955 -0.56 -10.20 9.10
N VAL A 956 -0.86 -10.11 7.81
CA VAL A 956 -0.82 -11.27 6.90
C VAL A 956 0.63 -11.55 6.49
N GLU A 957 0.98 -12.83 6.36
CA GLU A 957 2.27 -13.28 5.82
C GLU A 957 2.52 -12.70 4.42
N GLY A 958 3.78 -12.34 4.13
CA GLY A 958 4.16 -11.72 2.85
C GLY A 958 3.83 -10.23 2.75
N ASP A 959 3.31 -9.60 3.80
CA ASP A 959 3.10 -8.15 3.86
C ASP A 959 4.42 -7.38 4.09
N ILE A 960 4.51 -6.16 3.56
CA ILE A 960 5.67 -5.26 3.74
C ILE A 960 5.50 -4.55 5.08
N ASP A 961 6.15 -5.07 6.12
CA ASP A 961 5.74 -4.85 7.51
C ASP A 961 4.22 -5.01 7.62
N ARG A 962 3.43 -3.99 7.92
CA ARG A 962 1.95 -4.08 7.92
C ARG A 962 1.27 -3.19 6.88
N MET A 963 1.99 -2.77 5.84
CA MET A 963 1.52 -1.77 4.88
C MET A 963 0.20 -2.16 4.21
N ASN A 964 0.10 -3.36 3.63
CA ASN A 964 -1.13 -3.78 2.95
C ASN A 964 -2.26 -4.07 3.95
N SER A 965 -1.92 -4.62 5.11
CA SER A 965 -2.88 -4.87 6.19
C SER A 965 -3.53 -3.55 6.63
N VAL A 966 -2.73 -2.52 6.93
CA VAL A 966 -3.25 -1.18 7.26
C VAL A 966 -4.04 -0.61 6.09
N PHE A 967 -3.51 -0.64 4.88
CA PHE A 967 -4.18 -0.10 3.69
C PHE A 967 -5.59 -0.66 3.49
N LYS A 968 -5.73 -1.99 3.46
CA LYS A 968 -7.02 -2.63 3.15
C LYS A 968 -8.01 -2.51 4.30
N PHE A 969 -7.55 -2.70 5.54
CA PHE A 969 -8.44 -2.71 6.70
C PHE A 969 -8.80 -1.29 7.18
N TYR A 970 -7.96 -0.27 6.99
CA TYR A 970 -8.32 1.11 7.37
C TYR A 970 -9.43 1.70 6.50
N LEU A 971 -9.55 1.27 5.24
CA LEU A 971 -10.73 1.59 4.42
C LEU A 971 -12.02 1.03 5.04
N GLN A 972 -11.97 -0.17 5.61
CA GLN A 972 -13.11 -0.76 6.33
C GLN A 972 -13.42 0.03 7.60
N VAL A 973 -12.39 0.39 8.38
CA VAL A 973 -12.51 1.23 9.57
C VAL A 973 -13.20 2.56 9.21
N TRP A 974 -12.77 3.21 8.13
CA TRP A 974 -13.39 4.45 7.64
C TRP A 974 -14.88 4.26 7.35
N VAL A 975 -15.24 3.28 6.52
CA VAL A 975 -16.64 3.03 6.12
C VAL A 975 -17.52 2.75 7.34
N LEU A 976 -17.05 1.88 8.26
CA LEU A 976 -17.81 1.50 9.46
C LEU A 976 -18.01 2.70 10.41
N LEU A 977 -16.95 3.47 10.67
CA LEU A 977 -17.03 4.64 11.54
C LEU A 977 -17.86 5.77 10.90
N ALA A 978 -17.75 5.99 9.59
CA ALA A 978 -18.51 6.99 8.86
C ALA A 978 -20.02 6.71 8.86
N VAL A 979 -20.43 5.47 8.58
CA VAL A 979 -21.84 5.05 8.64
C VAL A 979 -22.39 5.19 10.06
N ALA A 980 -21.63 4.73 11.06
CA ALA A 980 -22.02 4.86 12.46
C ALA A 980 -22.18 6.33 12.86
N SER A 981 -21.23 7.18 12.47
CA SER A 981 -21.25 8.62 12.74
C SER A 981 -22.44 9.32 12.08
N GLY A 982 -22.84 8.93 10.87
CA GLY A 982 -24.02 9.49 10.21
C GLY A 982 -25.31 9.31 11.02
N TYR A 983 -25.53 8.11 11.58
CA TYR A 983 -26.68 7.85 12.45
C TYR A 983 -26.55 8.52 13.83
N LEU A 984 -25.36 8.48 14.44
CA LEU A 984 -25.15 9.03 15.78
C LEU A 984 -25.15 10.55 15.81
N LEU A 985 -24.71 11.22 14.74
CA LEU A 985 -24.83 12.66 14.61
C LEU A 985 -26.30 13.09 14.62
N TRP A 986 -27.17 12.39 13.88
CA TRP A 986 -28.62 12.65 13.93
C TRP A 986 -29.22 12.42 15.32
N ARG A 987 -28.66 11.51 16.13
CA ARG A 987 -29.10 11.29 17.52
C ARG A 987 -28.62 12.36 18.50
N LEU A 988 -27.52 13.04 18.17
CA LEU A 988 -26.93 14.11 18.98
C LEU A 988 -27.62 15.45 18.75
N LEU A 989 -28.00 15.74 17.49
CA LEU A 989 -28.77 16.91 17.07
C LEU A 989 -30.26 16.76 17.45
#